data_AF-A0A4Q9RQF2-F1
#
_entry.id   AF-A0A4Q9RQF2-F1
#
_cell.length_a   1.000
_cell.length_b   1.000
_cell.length_c   1.000
_cell.angle_alpha   90.00
_cell.angle_beta   90.00
_cell.angle_gamma   90.00
#
_symmetry.space_group_name_H-M   'P 1'
#
loop_
_entity.id
_entity.type
_entity.pdbx_description
1 polymer ?
#
loop_
_entity_poly.entity_id
_entity_poly.type
_entity_poly.pdbx_seq_one_letter_code
_entity_poly.pdbx_strand_id
1 'polypeptide(L)'
;MLLINQNQSIMKPLVIIFLMCSLSLYSQKPETKTILDNEYSVNYKKENNEFEICKKTDNFLECYKYIIENKDEFSFMQALDSVTKLAIHTFKYKFFDKEYKLEELSSIDYSKITISNTEEEFNNLKDNGMELKLEDAPVSLPTFKITKTDSTSYEMTINEKSIKFTSVKDIASKTDEFKADILKALKDSIDKTTTTIETSFKDLLGDLYNTSIAKTEDYVYLATETLSDSSNPPVKGNYNFYYLLKDKNIHVKVCKVEDKESCKVYGPYELSISENEFVNSITNQHKVFQDGNKDNQTAIGKVYYMIVAKKETKKIDIVKKEINDSISNIFEKIENAKNTFSGQFVINKKVPLYKNKLLKKRWYWLDKYSKPKIHDDIELIVDSVNIRFFNNRADNITIVGRLSNDKDNTRVFTNRNYSLPLREFTHRVQTNSLVDKNNDTLTYYYDDILDYLPYKKYNYAVKNGEIKVRVGDSIKAVERKIGDYFTGIFFSDFLGLNSNNSNSLIVAEGRIRIPWHLRNYRKATLFDNITAYASVNLFSGFENSSRKIELDDTFDADETSEANAQNFTTDNFNLLSNNNIDAGVLVTPYTFEWKGASTFIHLRYGLRFIRTGVEYNLKEQNTIVVDSVPTIQETIVERKGFQVFSIGQEAELNFEIRPQSSVGADVTVGLNWFRATGTNKNDVDFSTTNNSPNLKVMTNIYALTNSEDSNSGVYFRLGGHYNLGTYKVFPQIMVGYATNLSSFVNKLKKED
;
A
#
# COMPACT_ATOMS: atom_id res chain seq x y z
N MET A 1 -50.63 -10.12 19.02
CA MET A 1 -51.78 -9.85 18.14
C MET A 1 -51.41 -8.62 17.31
N LEU A 2 -51.15 -8.81 15.99
CA LEU A 2 -50.98 -7.80 14.91
C LEU A 2 -49.82 -6.78 15.10
N LEU A 3 -48.94 -6.45 14.16
CA LEU A 3 -48.69 -6.67 12.72
C LEU A 3 -47.13 -6.75 12.59
N ILE A 4 -46.50 -7.36 11.59
CA ILE A 4 -46.35 -6.85 10.21
C ILE A 4 -45.79 -8.00 9.38
N ASN A 5 -46.44 -8.23 8.23
CA ASN A 5 -46.04 -9.12 7.16
C ASN A 5 -45.63 -8.25 5.96
N GLN A 6 -44.92 -8.85 5.00
CA GLN A 6 -44.60 -8.35 3.65
C GLN A 6 -43.38 -7.41 3.47
N ASN A 7 -42.20 -8.04 3.32
CA ASN A 7 -41.29 -7.78 2.20
C ASN A 7 -40.14 -8.82 2.19
N GLN A 8 -40.44 -10.03 1.74
CA GLN A 8 -39.44 -11.07 1.45
C GLN A 8 -39.80 -11.75 0.11
N SER A 9 -39.55 -11.08 -1.01
CA SER A 9 -39.76 -11.70 -2.33
C SER A 9 -38.69 -11.41 -3.38
N ILE A 10 -37.69 -10.56 -3.09
CA ILE A 10 -36.68 -10.17 -4.10
C ILE A 10 -35.28 -10.76 -3.81
N MET A 11 -34.96 -11.15 -2.56
CA MET A 11 -33.65 -11.73 -2.24
C MET A 11 -33.47 -13.20 -2.62
N LYS A 12 -34.54 -14.01 -2.69
CA LYS A 12 -34.41 -15.44 -3.00
C LYS A 12 -33.98 -15.73 -4.45
N PRO A 13 -34.53 -15.09 -5.49
CA PRO A 13 -34.05 -15.33 -6.85
C PRO A 13 -32.64 -14.75 -7.06
N LEU A 14 -32.30 -13.63 -6.42
CA LEU A 14 -30.96 -13.02 -6.56
C LEU A 14 -29.86 -13.85 -5.91
N VAL A 15 -30.11 -14.47 -4.75
CA VAL A 15 -29.14 -15.37 -4.10
C VAL A 15 -29.00 -16.67 -4.89
N ILE A 16 -30.07 -17.19 -5.50
CA ILE A 16 -30.01 -18.39 -6.35
C ILE A 16 -29.30 -18.09 -7.68
N ILE A 17 -29.54 -16.92 -8.29
CA ILE A 17 -28.82 -16.45 -9.48
C ILE A 17 -27.35 -16.20 -9.13
N PHE A 18 -27.04 -15.62 -7.97
CA PHE A 18 -25.66 -15.42 -7.54
C PHE A 18 -24.95 -16.75 -7.23
N LEU A 19 -25.64 -17.73 -6.63
CA LEU A 19 -25.12 -19.08 -6.40
C LEU A 19 -24.93 -19.86 -7.71
N MET A 20 -25.87 -19.78 -8.66
CA MET A 20 -25.75 -20.39 -9.98
C MET A 20 -24.67 -19.71 -10.83
N CYS A 21 -24.55 -18.38 -10.79
CA CYS A 21 -23.48 -17.65 -11.44
C CYS A 21 -22.12 -17.94 -10.80
N SER A 22 -22.03 -18.08 -9.47
CA SER A 22 -20.79 -18.48 -8.80
C SER A 22 -20.40 -19.93 -9.13
N LEU A 23 -21.37 -20.85 -9.25
CA LEU A 23 -21.09 -22.23 -9.66
C LEU A 23 -20.65 -22.31 -11.13
N SER A 24 -21.16 -21.45 -12.01
CA SER A 24 -20.68 -21.35 -13.40
C SER A 24 -19.29 -20.71 -13.54
N LEU A 25 -18.80 -20.01 -12.51
CA LEU A 25 -17.43 -19.45 -12.47
C LEU A 25 -16.39 -20.45 -11.97
N TYR A 26 -16.81 -21.61 -11.43
CA TYR A 26 -15.93 -22.69 -10.97
C TYR A 26 -15.91 -23.91 -11.91
N SER A 27 -16.73 -23.95 -12.96
CA SER A 27 -16.60 -24.94 -14.01
C SER A 27 -15.55 -24.47 -15.01
N GLN A 28 -14.39 -25.14 -15.04
CA GLN A 28 -13.42 -24.96 -16.11
C GLN A 28 -14.11 -25.23 -17.46
N LYS A 29 -13.80 -24.44 -18.50
CA LYS A 29 -14.33 -24.70 -19.84
C LYS A 29 -13.77 -26.06 -20.30
N PRO A 30 -14.61 -26.99 -20.78
CA PRO A 30 -14.11 -28.24 -21.31
C PRO A 30 -13.30 -27.97 -22.58
N GLU A 31 -12.15 -28.62 -22.70
CA GLU A 31 -11.37 -28.62 -23.94
C GLU A 31 -12.01 -29.59 -24.93
N THR A 32 -12.15 -29.19 -26.19
CA THR A 32 -12.84 -30.00 -27.21
C THR A 32 -11.96 -30.22 -28.42
N LYS A 33 -11.95 -31.45 -28.96
CA LYS A 33 -11.21 -31.79 -30.17
C LYS A 33 -11.92 -32.90 -30.93
N THR A 34 -11.93 -32.79 -32.26
CA THR A 34 -12.48 -33.82 -33.14
C THR A 34 -11.41 -34.87 -33.43
N ILE A 35 -11.72 -36.14 -33.17
CA ILE A 35 -10.85 -37.28 -33.46
C ILE A 35 -11.67 -38.29 -34.25
N LEU A 36 -11.28 -38.56 -35.50
CA LEU A 36 -12.01 -39.45 -36.43
C LEU A 36 -13.52 -39.17 -36.48
N ASP A 37 -13.87 -37.94 -36.86
CA ASP A 37 -15.26 -37.48 -37.04
C ASP A 37 -16.13 -37.51 -35.77
N ASN A 38 -15.54 -37.81 -34.61
CA ASN A 38 -16.21 -37.75 -33.31
C ASN A 38 -15.69 -36.55 -32.50
N GLU A 39 -16.59 -35.77 -31.92
CA GLU A 39 -16.25 -34.64 -31.05
C GLU A 39 -16.04 -35.15 -29.62
N TYR A 40 -14.82 -34.98 -29.10
CA TYR A 40 -14.48 -35.32 -27.72
C TYR A 40 -14.36 -34.05 -26.90
N SER A 41 -14.89 -34.08 -25.68
CA SER A 41 -14.71 -33.02 -24.68
C SER A 41 -14.05 -33.58 -23.43
N VAL A 42 -13.07 -32.87 -22.88
CA VAL A 42 -12.41 -33.23 -21.64
C VAL A 42 -12.65 -32.16 -20.59
N ASN A 43 -13.04 -32.59 -19.39
CA ASN A 43 -13.18 -31.73 -18.22
C ASN A 43 -12.31 -32.25 -17.06
N TYR A 44 -11.76 -31.33 -16.27
CA TYR A 44 -10.95 -31.64 -15.10
C TYR A 44 -11.56 -31.05 -13.82
N LYS A 45 -11.86 -31.91 -12.85
CA LYS A 45 -12.35 -31.50 -11.53
C LYS A 45 -11.20 -31.51 -10.53
N LYS A 46 -10.60 -30.33 -10.35
CA LYS A 46 -9.44 -30.13 -9.47
C LYS A 46 -9.63 -30.61 -8.03
N GLU A 47 -10.85 -30.51 -7.48
CA GLU A 47 -11.14 -30.91 -6.09
C GLU A 47 -10.95 -32.42 -5.85
N ASN A 48 -11.15 -33.23 -6.90
CA ASN A 48 -11.16 -34.68 -6.81
C ASN A 48 -10.02 -35.34 -7.62
N ASN A 49 -9.14 -34.55 -8.25
CA ASN A 49 -8.17 -35.01 -9.26
C ASN A 49 -8.83 -35.94 -10.31
N GLU A 50 -10.03 -35.60 -10.75
CA GLU A 50 -10.86 -36.41 -11.64
C GLU A 50 -10.86 -35.82 -13.06
N PHE A 51 -10.54 -36.66 -14.05
CA PHE A 51 -10.76 -36.39 -15.47
C PHE A 51 -12.09 -36.99 -15.90
N GLU A 52 -12.83 -36.26 -16.72
CA GLU A 52 -14.02 -36.74 -17.39
C GLU A 52 -13.85 -36.52 -18.89
N ILE A 53 -13.75 -37.61 -19.66
CA ILE A 53 -13.67 -37.57 -21.12
C ILE A 53 -15.03 -38.00 -21.64
N CYS A 54 -15.65 -37.14 -22.44
CA CYS A 54 -16.93 -37.43 -23.07
C CYS A 54 -16.81 -37.45 -24.59
N LYS A 55 -17.37 -38.49 -25.22
CA LYS A 55 -17.63 -38.55 -26.66
C LYS A 55 -19.04 -38.04 -26.92
N LYS A 56 -19.19 -37.07 -27.83
CA LYS A 56 -20.49 -36.60 -28.28
C LYS A 56 -20.93 -37.42 -29.49
N THR A 57 -22.08 -38.06 -29.39
CA THR A 57 -22.76 -38.74 -30.51
C THR A 57 -24.07 -38.01 -30.81
N ASP A 58 -24.66 -38.26 -31.97
CA ASP A 58 -25.89 -37.57 -32.44
C ASP A 58 -27.07 -37.64 -31.46
N ASN A 59 -27.10 -38.65 -30.56
CA ASN A 59 -28.22 -38.88 -29.65
C ASN A 59 -27.84 -38.94 -28.15
N PHE A 60 -26.56 -38.96 -27.77
CA PHE A 60 -26.11 -39.02 -26.35
C PHE A 60 -24.65 -38.58 -26.15
N LEU A 61 -24.32 -38.16 -24.92
CA LEU A 61 -22.93 -38.00 -24.46
C LEU A 61 -22.51 -39.26 -23.69
N GLU A 62 -21.45 -39.92 -24.16
CA GLU A 62 -20.82 -41.05 -23.47
C GLU A 62 -19.60 -40.55 -22.71
N CYS A 63 -19.66 -40.54 -21.37
CA CYS A 63 -18.62 -39.97 -20.51
C CYS A 63 -17.96 -41.03 -19.61
N TYR A 64 -16.64 -41.00 -19.54
CA TYR A 64 -15.85 -41.85 -18.65
C TYR A 64 -15.02 -41.00 -17.69
N LYS A 65 -15.00 -41.42 -16.43
CA LYS A 65 -14.28 -40.75 -15.35
C LYS A 65 -13.03 -41.51 -14.96
N TYR A 66 -11.94 -40.78 -14.77
CA TYR A 66 -10.64 -41.31 -14.40
C TYR A 66 -10.07 -40.50 -13.23
N ILE A 67 -9.84 -41.16 -12.10
CA ILE A 67 -9.30 -40.52 -10.89
C ILE A 67 -7.78 -40.71 -10.89
N ILE A 68 -7.03 -39.62 -10.69
CA ILE A 68 -5.58 -39.66 -10.55
C ILE A 68 -5.20 -39.75 -9.06
N GLU A 69 -4.63 -40.87 -8.65
CA GLU A 69 -4.27 -41.14 -7.24
C GLU A 69 -2.97 -40.43 -6.78
N ASN A 70 -2.26 -39.72 -7.66
CA ASN A 70 -0.92 -39.19 -7.38
C ASN A 70 -0.91 -37.79 -6.72
N LYS A 71 0.05 -37.59 -5.80
CA LYS A 71 0.19 -36.37 -4.96
C LYS A 71 1.22 -35.35 -5.48
N ASP A 72 2.02 -35.68 -6.49
CA ASP A 72 3.04 -34.79 -7.05
C ASP A 72 2.79 -34.47 -8.54
N GLU A 73 3.26 -33.30 -8.98
CA GLU A 73 3.02 -32.77 -10.35
C GLU A 73 3.75 -33.55 -11.45
N PHE A 74 4.80 -34.33 -11.15
CA PHE A 74 5.56 -35.11 -12.14
C PHE A 74 4.91 -36.47 -12.41
N SER A 75 4.35 -37.06 -11.37
CA SER A 75 3.54 -38.28 -11.42
C SER A 75 2.19 -38.05 -12.12
N PHE A 76 1.78 -36.79 -12.27
CA PHE A 76 0.60 -36.39 -13.03
C PHE A 76 0.74 -36.68 -14.53
N MET A 77 1.90 -36.37 -15.14
CA MET A 77 2.12 -36.61 -16.58
C MET A 77 2.17 -38.11 -16.92
N GLN A 78 2.71 -38.94 -16.04
CA GLN A 78 2.69 -40.40 -16.20
C GLN A 78 1.28 -40.98 -16.03
N ALA A 79 0.50 -40.43 -15.09
CA ALA A 79 -0.90 -40.77 -14.95
C ALA A 79 -1.71 -40.33 -16.19
N LEU A 80 -1.38 -39.18 -16.78
CA LEU A 80 -2.00 -38.67 -18.00
C LEU A 80 -1.78 -39.61 -19.21
N ASP A 81 -0.56 -40.13 -19.41
CA ASP A 81 -0.27 -41.13 -20.44
C ASP A 81 -1.05 -42.44 -20.20
N SER A 82 -1.19 -42.86 -18.94
CA SER A 82 -1.97 -44.04 -18.55
C SER A 82 -3.46 -43.86 -18.83
N VAL A 83 -4.01 -42.69 -18.49
CA VAL A 83 -5.40 -42.31 -18.79
C VAL A 83 -5.62 -42.24 -20.30
N THR A 84 -4.65 -41.70 -21.05
CA THR A 84 -4.70 -41.62 -22.52
C THR A 84 -4.85 -43.01 -23.12
N LYS A 85 -3.95 -43.94 -22.76
CA LYS A 85 -4.02 -45.33 -23.23
C LYS A 85 -5.36 -45.97 -22.90
N LEU A 86 -5.82 -45.81 -21.66
CA LEU A 86 -7.07 -46.41 -21.22
C LEU A 86 -8.27 -45.83 -21.97
N ALA A 87 -8.33 -44.52 -22.18
CA ALA A 87 -9.39 -43.84 -22.93
C ALA A 87 -9.45 -44.32 -24.38
N ILE A 88 -8.30 -44.44 -25.04
CA ILE A 88 -8.19 -44.87 -26.43
C ILE A 88 -8.77 -46.27 -26.64
N HIS A 89 -8.52 -47.20 -25.70
CA HIS A 89 -9.07 -48.55 -25.73
C HIS A 89 -10.53 -48.64 -25.25
N THR A 90 -11.03 -47.61 -24.56
CA THR A 90 -12.40 -47.58 -24.03
C THR A 90 -13.41 -47.17 -25.10
N PHE A 91 -13.12 -46.11 -25.86
CA PHE A 91 -14.06 -45.58 -26.85
C PHE A 91 -14.13 -46.43 -28.12
N LYS A 92 -15.31 -46.45 -28.74
CA LYS A 92 -15.50 -46.98 -30.08
C LYS A 92 -15.43 -45.88 -31.13
N TYR A 93 -14.88 -46.20 -32.28
CA TYR A 93 -14.70 -45.31 -33.42
C TYR A 93 -15.52 -45.84 -34.59
N LYS A 94 -16.18 -44.93 -35.31
CA LYS A 94 -16.98 -45.29 -36.47
C LYS A 94 -16.06 -45.57 -37.65
N PHE A 95 -16.12 -46.79 -38.16
CA PHE A 95 -15.46 -47.20 -39.39
C PHE A 95 -16.50 -47.91 -40.26
N PHE A 96 -16.83 -47.34 -41.41
CA PHE A 96 -17.92 -47.83 -42.25
C PHE A 96 -19.27 -47.82 -41.50
N ASP A 97 -20.05 -48.89 -41.61
CA ASP A 97 -21.39 -49.05 -41.05
C ASP A 97 -21.40 -49.37 -39.54
N LYS A 98 -20.23 -49.56 -38.92
CA LYS A 98 -20.10 -50.07 -37.54
C LYS A 98 -19.11 -49.27 -36.69
N GLU A 99 -19.30 -49.40 -35.38
CA GLU A 99 -18.38 -48.87 -34.39
C GLU A 99 -17.50 -49.98 -33.82
N TYR A 100 -16.19 -49.75 -33.83
CA TYR A 100 -15.17 -50.69 -33.38
C TYR A 100 -14.31 -50.08 -32.29
N LYS A 101 -13.89 -50.88 -31.31
CA LYS A 101 -12.78 -50.48 -30.43
C LYS A 101 -11.47 -50.51 -31.19
N LEU A 102 -10.46 -49.79 -30.70
CA LEU A 102 -9.14 -49.75 -31.32
C LEU A 102 -8.55 -51.15 -31.55
N GLU A 103 -8.65 -52.03 -30.55
CA GLU A 103 -8.17 -53.42 -30.62
C GLU A 103 -8.92 -54.27 -31.67
N GLU A 104 -10.15 -53.89 -31.99
CA GLU A 104 -11.01 -54.58 -32.97
C GLU A 104 -10.78 -54.09 -34.40
N LEU A 105 -10.09 -52.97 -34.62
CA LEU A 105 -9.84 -52.41 -35.96
C LEU A 105 -9.06 -53.36 -36.87
N SER A 106 -8.11 -54.10 -36.29
CA SER A 106 -7.35 -55.13 -37.01
C SER A 106 -8.22 -56.28 -37.55
N SER A 107 -9.42 -56.46 -36.98
CA SER A 107 -10.36 -57.54 -37.25
C SER A 107 -11.54 -57.16 -38.14
N ILE A 108 -11.60 -55.92 -38.64
CA ILE A 108 -12.68 -55.46 -39.52
C ILE A 108 -12.74 -56.35 -40.77
N ASP A 109 -13.94 -56.83 -41.09
CA ASP A 109 -14.22 -57.61 -42.29
C ASP A 109 -14.48 -56.68 -43.47
N TYR A 110 -13.39 -56.22 -44.07
CA TYR A 110 -13.41 -55.31 -45.20
C TYR A 110 -13.92 -55.94 -46.52
N SER A 111 -14.21 -57.25 -46.56
CA SER A 111 -14.78 -57.89 -47.75
C SER A 111 -16.17 -57.34 -48.12
N LYS A 112 -16.80 -56.63 -47.17
CA LYS A 112 -18.15 -56.05 -47.24
C LYS A 112 -18.20 -54.57 -47.61
N ILE A 113 -17.07 -53.92 -47.89
CA ILE A 113 -17.07 -52.51 -48.28
C ILE A 113 -17.77 -52.34 -49.63
N THR A 114 -18.73 -51.41 -49.67
CA THR A 114 -19.44 -51.02 -50.89
C THR A 114 -18.78 -49.79 -51.50
N ILE A 115 -18.61 -49.82 -52.81
CA ILE A 115 -18.18 -48.67 -53.60
C ILE A 115 -19.44 -48.02 -54.16
N SER A 116 -19.67 -46.74 -53.84
CA SER A 116 -20.92 -46.03 -54.15
C SER A 116 -20.86 -45.23 -55.45
N ASN A 117 -19.76 -45.30 -56.20
CA ASN A 117 -19.64 -44.64 -57.49
C ASN A 117 -20.61 -45.23 -58.52
N THR A 118 -21.30 -44.38 -59.28
CA THR A 118 -22.29 -44.81 -60.29
C THR A 118 -21.66 -45.08 -61.65
N GLU A 119 -22.28 -45.93 -62.47
CA GLU A 119 -21.81 -46.23 -63.85
C GLU A 119 -21.73 -44.96 -64.72
N GLU A 120 -22.63 -44.01 -64.51
CA GLU A 120 -22.62 -42.70 -65.17
C GLU A 120 -21.40 -41.86 -64.76
N GLU A 121 -21.02 -41.87 -63.48
CA GLU A 121 -19.82 -41.20 -62.99
C GLU A 121 -18.54 -41.81 -63.59
N PHE A 122 -18.48 -43.13 -63.75
CA PHE A 122 -17.35 -43.80 -64.41
C PHE A 122 -17.28 -43.50 -65.92
N ASN A 123 -18.44 -43.44 -66.59
CA ASN A 123 -18.50 -43.16 -68.03
C ASN A 123 -18.12 -41.70 -68.37
N ASN A 124 -18.33 -40.77 -67.43
CA ASN A 124 -18.05 -39.34 -67.60
C ASN A 124 -16.66 -38.90 -67.05
N LEU A 125 -15.76 -39.85 -66.77
CA LEU A 125 -14.44 -39.58 -66.19
C LEU A 125 -13.56 -38.76 -67.15
N LYS A 126 -13.21 -37.54 -66.73
CA LYS A 126 -12.34 -36.59 -67.46
C LYS A 126 -10.86 -36.86 -67.14
N ASP A 127 -9.94 -36.25 -67.91
CA ASP A 127 -8.48 -36.42 -67.79
C ASP A 127 -7.93 -36.18 -66.37
N ASN A 128 -8.62 -35.40 -65.53
CA ASN A 128 -8.21 -35.10 -64.16
C ASN A 128 -8.45 -36.25 -63.16
N GLY A 129 -9.09 -37.35 -63.56
CA GLY A 129 -9.40 -38.50 -62.72
C GLY A 129 -10.60 -38.32 -61.78
N MET A 130 -10.98 -39.40 -61.10
CA MET A 130 -12.12 -39.49 -60.18
C MET A 130 -11.70 -40.16 -58.87
N GLU A 131 -12.22 -39.70 -57.74
CA GLU A 131 -12.05 -40.38 -56.45
C GLU A 131 -13.06 -41.51 -56.27
N LEU A 132 -12.55 -42.66 -55.82
CA LEU A 132 -13.33 -43.80 -55.41
C LEU A 132 -14.07 -43.45 -54.10
N LYS A 133 -15.40 -43.48 -54.14
CA LYS A 133 -16.25 -43.24 -52.97
C LYS A 133 -16.51 -44.58 -52.28
N LEU A 134 -15.90 -44.75 -51.12
CA LEU A 134 -16.22 -45.85 -50.21
C LEU A 134 -17.39 -45.41 -49.33
N GLU A 135 -18.47 -46.18 -49.32
CA GLU A 135 -19.64 -45.88 -48.51
C GLU A 135 -19.28 -45.93 -47.01
N ASP A 136 -19.73 -44.92 -46.25
CA ASP A 136 -19.50 -44.77 -44.80
C ASP A 136 -18.03 -44.75 -44.32
N ALA A 137 -17.06 -44.59 -45.22
CA ALA A 137 -15.64 -44.51 -44.85
C ALA A 137 -15.31 -43.24 -44.05
N PRO A 138 -14.56 -43.32 -42.93
CA PRO A 138 -14.10 -42.13 -42.20
C PRO A 138 -13.21 -41.23 -43.05
N VAL A 139 -13.30 -39.91 -42.83
CA VAL A 139 -12.62 -38.88 -43.65
C VAL A 139 -11.09 -39.01 -43.63
N SER A 140 -10.55 -39.64 -42.59
CA SER A 140 -9.11 -39.87 -42.43
C SER A 140 -8.54 -41.04 -43.25
N LEU A 141 -9.38 -41.83 -43.93
CA LEU A 141 -8.90 -42.93 -44.77
C LEU A 141 -8.34 -42.41 -46.10
N PRO A 142 -7.36 -43.11 -46.68
CA PRO A 142 -6.79 -42.76 -47.98
C PRO A 142 -7.87 -42.74 -49.06
N THR A 143 -7.87 -41.67 -49.85
CA THR A 143 -8.69 -41.59 -51.06
C THR A 143 -7.98 -42.30 -52.21
N PHE A 144 -8.71 -43.12 -52.96
CA PHE A 144 -8.17 -43.83 -54.11
C PHE A 144 -8.60 -43.13 -55.39
N LYS A 145 -7.65 -42.78 -56.25
CA LYS A 145 -7.94 -42.02 -57.47
C LYS A 145 -7.82 -42.89 -58.71
N ILE A 146 -8.85 -42.86 -59.54
CA ILE A 146 -8.92 -43.53 -60.84
C ILE A 146 -8.67 -42.49 -61.92
N THR A 147 -7.75 -42.76 -62.83
CA THR A 147 -7.40 -41.89 -63.95
C THR A 147 -7.61 -42.60 -65.27
N LYS A 148 -7.89 -41.85 -66.33
CA LYS A 148 -8.05 -42.40 -67.68
C LYS A 148 -6.69 -42.40 -68.38
N THR A 149 -6.26 -43.54 -68.91
CA THR A 149 -4.96 -43.68 -69.59
C THR A 149 -5.07 -43.62 -71.10
N ASP A 150 -6.16 -44.12 -71.69
CA ASP A 150 -6.51 -43.94 -73.11
C ASP A 150 -8.03 -44.00 -73.33
N SER A 151 -8.49 -44.01 -74.59
CA SER A 151 -9.93 -44.05 -74.93
C SER A 151 -10.71 -45.21 -74.31
N THR A 152 -10.03 -46.27 -73.92
CA THR A 152 -10.58 -47.56 -73.48
C THR A 152 -9.95 -48.09 -72.19
N SER A 153 -8.92 -47.43 -71.62
CA SER A 153 -8.22 -47.91 -70.43
C SER A 153 -8.18 -46.90 -69.29
N TYR A 154 -8.22 -47.44 -68.06
CA TYR A 154 -8.20 -46.71 -66.80
C TYR A 154 -7.09 -47.26 -65.90
N GLU A 155 -6.54 -46.42 -65.04
CA GLU A 155 -5.46 -46.76 -64.12
C GLU A 155 -5.76 -46.23 -62.70
N MET A 156 -5.51 -47.07 -61.70
CA MET A 156 -5.47 -46.68 -60.29
C MET A 156 -4.11 -47.08 -59.72
N THR A 157 -3.48 -46.14 -59.00
CA THR A 157 -2.22 -46.41 -58.28
C THR A 157 -2.52 -46.66 -56.81
N ILE A 158 -2.19 -47.85 -56.31
CA ILE A 158 -2.29 -48.23 -54.90
C ILE A 158 -0.92 -48.73 -54.45
N ASN A 159 -0.33 -48.15 -53.40
CA ASN A 159 0.97 -48.58 -52.86
C ASN A 159 2.04 -48.78 -53.96
N GLU A 160 2.18 -47.77 -54.84
CA GLU A 160 3.11 -47.75 -55.99
C GLU A 160 2.84 -48.81 -57.08
N LYS A 161 1.79 -49.62 -56.93
CA LYS A 161 1.33 -50.58 -57.92
C LYS A 161 0.23 -49.96 -58.79
N SER A 162 0.47 -49.95 -60.09
CA SER A 162 -0.48 -49.50 -61.11
C SER A 162 -1.39 -50.66 -61.51
N ILE A 163 -2.70 -50.50 -61.29
CA ILE A 163 -3.72 -51.47 -61.71
C ILE A 163 -4.48 -50.87 -62.90
N LYS A 164 -4.43 -51.58 -64.04
CA LYS A 164 -5.06 -51.15 -65.30
C LYS A 164 -6.35 -51.93 -65.63
N PHE A 165 -7.35 -51.21 -66.10
CA PHE A 165 -8.70 -51.71 -66.42
C PHE A 165 -9.11 -51.26 -67.82
N THR A 166 -9.94 -52.05 -68.49
CA THR A 166 -10.34 -51.83 -69.90
C THR A 166 -11.84 -51.53 -70.08
N SER A 167 -12.65 -51.62 -69.03
CA SER A 167 -14.06 -51.24 -69.04
C SER A 167 -14.63 -51.11 -67.62
N VAL A 168 -15.75 -50.41 -67.45
CA VAL A 168 -16.47 -50.33 -66.17
C VAL A 168 -16.95 -51.72 -65.70
N LYS A 169 -17.27 -52.62 -66.64
CA LYS A 169 -17.61 -54.02 -66.33
C LYS A 169 -16.40 -54.87 -65.90
N ASP A 170 -15.18 -54.51 -66.33
CA ASP A 170 -13.95 -55.18 -65.89
C ASP A 170 -13.57 -54.83 -64.44
N ILE A 171 -13.99 -53.66 -63.96
CA ILE A 171 -13.83 -53.26 -62.54
C ILE A 171 -14.63 -54.23 -61.63
N ALA A 172 -15.81 -54.66 -62.09
CA ALA A 172 -16.68 -55.61 -61.38
C ALA A 172 -16.30 -57.09 -61.58
N SER A 173 -15.46 -57.44 -62.56
CA SER A 173 -15.00 -58.83 -62.81
C SER A 173 -13.61 -59.12 -62.25
N LYS A 174 -12.74 -58.10 -62.11
CA LYS A 174 -11.45 -58.16 -61.38
C LYS A 174 -11.55 -57.80 -59.90
N THR A 175 -12.78 -57.78 -59.39
CA THR A 175 -13.16 -57.30 -58.06
C THR A 175 -12.35 -57.94 -56.93
N ASP A 176 -11.93 -59.20 -57.04
CA ASP A 176 -11.25 -59.88 -55.94
C ASP A 176 -9.78 -59.46 -55.78
N GLU A 177 -9.03 -59.27 -56.88
CA GLU A 177 -7.66 -58.70 -56.83
C GLU A 177 -7.70 -57.22 -56.45
N PHE A 178 -8.65 -56.48 -57.03
CA PHE A 178 -8.88 -55.07 -56.74
C PHE A 178 -9.25 -54.83 -55.27
N LYS A 179 -10.14 -55.67 -54.72
CA LYS A 179 -10.44 -55.70 -53.29
C LYS A 179 -9.17 -56.03 -52.53
N ALA A 180 -8.44 -57.10 -52.84
CA ALA A 180 -7.24 -57.49 -52.07
C ALA A 180 -6.18 -56.38 -51.91
N ASP A 181 -5.92 -55.59 -52.96
CA ASP A 181 -4.95 -54.48 -52.89
C ASP A 181 -5.52 -53.26 -52.12
N ILE A 182 -6.80 -52.91 -52.29
CA ILE A 182 -7.49 -51.88 -51.47
C ILE A 182 -7.53 -52.32 -50.00
N LEU A 183 -7.85 -53.58 -49.74
CA LEU A 183 -7.87 -54.20 -48.43
C LEU A 183 -6.53 -54.04 -47.71
N LYS A 184 -5.43 -54.26 -48.44
CA LYS A 184 -4.08 -54.10 -47.90
C LYS A 184 -3.78 -52.64 -47.57
N ALA A 185 -4.07 -51.71 -48.48
CA ALA A 185 -3.87 -50.28 -48.25
C ALA A 185 -4.72 -49.73 -47.10
N LEU A 186 -5.95 -50.22 -46.94
CA LEU A 186 -6.82 -49.87 -45.82
C LEU A 186 -6.26 -50.41 -44.49
N LYS A 187 -5.72 -51.64 -44.46
CA LYS A 187 -5.04 -52.19 -43.28
C LYS A 187 -3.81 -51.36 -42.88
N ASP A 188 -2.94 -51.05 -43.84
CA ASP A 188 -1.74 -50.23 -43.58
C ASP A 188 -2.12 -48.81 -43.08
N SER A 189 -3.23 -48.26 -43.59
CA SER A 189 -3.76 -46.98 -43.11
C SER A 189 -4.30 -47.03 -41.68
N ILE A 190 -4.74 -48.20 -41.20
CA ILE A 190 -5.30 -48.33 -39.85
C ILE A 190 -4.22 -48.33 -38.79
N ASP A 191 -3.05 -48.90 -39.06
CA ASP A 191 -1.90 -48.78 -38.16
C ASP A 191 -1.52 -47.29 -38.00
N LYS A 192 -1.49 -46.54 -39.11
CA LYS A 192 -1.25 -45.10 -39.11
C LYS A 192 -2.37 -44.32 -38.41
N THR A 193 -3.61 -44.76 -38.57
CA THR A 193 -4.79 -44.17 -37.93
C THR A 193 -4.75 -44.38 -36.43
N THR A 194 -4.33 -45.56 -35.97
CA THR A 194 -4.13 -45.89 -34.56
C THR A 194 -3.13 -44.95 -33.90
N THR A 195 -1.96 -44.75 -34.52
CA THR A 195 -0.99 -43.75 -34.05
C THR A 195 -1.56 -42.33 -34.05
N THR A 196 -2.38 -41.98 -35.04
CA THR A 196 -3.00 -40.65 -35.14
C THR A 196 -4.04 -40.41 -34.03
N ILE A 197 -4.85 -41.42 -33.68
CA ILE A 197 -5.77 -41.37 -32.54
C ILE A 197 -4.97 -41.17 -31.24
N GLU A 198 -3.90 -41.94 -31.06
CA GLU A 198 -3.01 -41.84 -29.89
C GLU A 198 -2.43 -40.44 -29.72
N THR A 199 -1.82 -39.89 -30.77
CA THR A 199 -1.27 -38.53 -30.75
C THR A 199 -2.37 -37.50 -30.49
N SER A 200 -3.54 -37.63 -31.10
CA SER A 200 -4.62 -36.67 -30.95
C SER A 200 -5.16 -36.59 -29.52
N PHE A 201 -5.27 -37.73 -28.82
CA PHE A 201 -5.64 -37.77 -27.41
C PHE A 201 -4.52 -37.27 -26.49
N LYS A 202 -3.26 -37.59 -26.79
CA LYS A 202 -2.11 -37.05 -26.04
C LYS A 202 -2.05 -35.53 -26.11
N ASP A 203 -2.24 -34.98 -27.30
CA ASP A 203 -2.31 -33.53 -27.52
C ASP A 203 -3.48 -32.92 -26.76
N LEU A 204 -4.69 -33.49 -26.88
CA LEU A 204 -5.90 -32.97 -26.19
C LEU A 204 -5.71 -32.90 -24.68
N LEU A 205 -5.15 -33.95 -24.07
CA LEU A 205 -4.91 -34.01 -22.63
C LEU A 205 -3.70 -33.14 -22.22
N GLY A 206 -2.68 -33.01 -23.08
CA GLY A 206 -1.55 -32.10 -22.89
C GLY A 206 -1.96 -30.62 -22.94
N ASP A 207 -2.81 -30.24 -23.88
CA ASP A 207 -3.37 -28.89 -24.00
C ASP A 207 -4.21 -28.53 -22.78
N LEU A 208 -5.05 -29.46 -22.30
CA LEU A 208 -5.78 -29.28 -21.03
C LEU A 208 -4.83 -29.10 -19.85
N TYR A 209 -3.75 -29.90 -19.77
CA TYR A 209 -2.74 -29.73 -18.71
C TYR A 209 -2.15 -28.33 -18.77
N ASN A 210 -1.68 -27.87 -19.93
CA ASN A 210 -1.05 -26.56 -20.10
C ASN A 210 -2.01 -25.39 -19.85
N THR A 211 -3.30 -25.55 -20.15
CA THR A 211 -4.27 -24.45 -20.10
C THR A 211 -5.02 -24.38 -18.77
N SER A 212 -5.36 -25.54 -18.19
CA SER A 212 -6.30 -25.64 -17.07
C SER A 212 -5.67 -26.14 -15.76
N ILE A 213 -4.45 -26.66 -15.81
CA ILE A 213 -3.77 -27.30 -14.66
C ILE A 213 -2.43 -26.62 -14.35
N ALA A 214 -1.53 -26.57 -15.33
CA ALA A 214 -0.30 -25.81 -15.28
C ALA A 214 -0.60 -24.32 -15.50
N LYS A 215 -0.89 -23.59 -14.42
CA LYS A 215 -0.54 -22.17 -14.43
C LYS A 215 0.98 -22.14 -14.54
N THR A 216 1.52 -21.66 -15.66
CA THR A 216 2.93 -21.28 -15.70
C THR A 216 3.13 -20.22 -14.63
N GLU A 217 3.55 -20.62 -13.45
CA GLU A 217 4.01 -19.69 -12.43
C GLU A 217 5.20 -18.96 -13.05
N ASP A 218 5.16 -17.62 -13.08
CA ASP A 218 6.14 -16.81 -13.80
C ASP A 218 7.52 -16.90 -13.13
N TYR A 219 8.26 -17.94 -13.49
CA TYR A 219 9.66 -18.10 -13.15
C TYR A 219 10.46 -16.95 -13.75
N VAL A 220 11.10 -16.16 -12.90
CA VAL A 220 11.88 -14.99 -13.30
C VAL A 220 13.26 -15.46 -13.73
N TYR A 221 13.69 -15.07 -14.94
CA TYR A 221 15.03 -15.36 -15.44
C TYR A 221 16.11 -14.70 -14.56
N LEU A 222 17.16 -15.44 -14.25
CA LEU A 222 18.31 -14.97 -13.47
C LEU A 222 19.55 -14.79 -14.35
N ALA A 223 20.04 -15.88 -14.94
CA ALA A 223 21.31 -15.94 -15.64
C ALA A 223 21.39 -17.15 -16.57
N THR A 224 22.33 -17.10 -17.51
CA THR A 224 22.78 -18.26 -18.29
C THR A 224 24.18 -18.62 -17.82
N GLU A 225 24.38 -19.86 -17.39
CA GLU A 225 25.67 -20.35 -16.93
C GLU A 225 26.13 -21.55 -17.77
N THR A 226 27.43 -21.63 -18.03
CA THR A 226 28.03 -22.77 -18.73
C THR A 226 28.44 -23.83 -17.72
N LEU A 227 27.78 -24.99 -17.77
CA LEU A 227 27.99 -26.10 -16.83
C LEU A 227 28.41 -27.37 -17.58
N SER A 228 29.24 -28.19 -16.94
CA SER A 228 29.59 -29.52 -17.43
C SER A 228 28.53 -30.51 -17.00
N ASP A 229 27.94 -31.22 -17.96
CA ASP A 229 26.97 -32.28 -17.68
C ASP A 229 27.62 -33.52 -17.06
N SER A 230 26.80 -34.47 -16.64
CA SER A 230 27.25 -35.74 -16.06
C SER A 230 27.64 -36.80 -17.10
N SER A 231 27.74 -36.47 -18.40
CA SER A 231 28.15 -37.44 -19.42
C SER A 231 29.62 -37.82 -19.28
N ASN A 232 30.00 -38.96 -19.88
CA ASN A 232 31.40 -39.37 -19.95
C ASN A 232 31.82 -39.57 -21.42
N PRO A 233 32.65 -38.68 -21.99
CA PRO A 233 33.29 -37.51 -21.36
C PRO A 233 32.29 -36.38 -21.02
N PRO A 234 32.58 -35.52 -20.03
CA PRO A 234 31.71 -34.40 -19.68
C PRO A 234 31.66 -33.38 -20.82
N VAL A 235 30.45 -32.96 -21.20
CA VAL A 235 30.22 -31.94 -22.21
C VAL A 235 29.76 -30.66 -21.55
N LYS A 236 30.36 -29.52 -21.95
CA LYS A 236 29.93 -28.20 -21.49
C LYS A 236 28.70 -27.76 -22.27
N GLY A 237 27.65 -27.36 -21.56
CA GLY A 237 26.42 -26.80 -22.13
C GLY A 237 26.03 -25.50 -21.43
N ASN A 238 25.24 -24.67 -22.12
CA ASN A 238 24.67 -23.46 -21.54
C ASN A 238 23.29 -23.75 -20.94
N TYR A 239 23.07 -23.29 -19.71
CA TYR A 239 21.85 -23.51 -18.94
C TYR A 239 21.26 -22.19 -18.47
N ASN A 240 19.99 -21.95 -18.77
CA ASN A 240 19.22 -20.82 -18.27
C ASN A 240 18.66 -21.16 -16.89
N PHE A 241 18.93 -20.30 -15.91
CA PHE A 241 18.40 -20.37 -14.57
C PHE A 241 17.24 -19.39 -14.40
N TYR A 242 16.16 -19.87 -13.81
CA TYR A 242 15.00 -19.08 -13.42
C TYR A 242 14.65 -19.39 -11.98
N TYR A 243 14.01 -18.45 -11.27
CA TYR A 243 13.56 -18.68 -9.89
C TYR A 243 12.12 -18.25 -9.66
N LEU A 244 11.52 -18.88 -8.66
CA LEU A 244 10.20 -18.56 -8.13
C LEU A 244 10.27 -18.56 -6.60
N LEU A 245 9.65 -17.54 -5.98
CA LEU A 245 9.46 -17.45 -4.54
C LEU A 245 7.99 -17.72 -4.21
N LYS A 246 7.72 -18.83 -3.54
CA LYS A 246 6.37 -19.27 -3.17
C LYS A 246 6.38 -19.83 -1.75
N ASP A 247 5.44 -19.40 -0.92
CA ASP A 247 5.21 -19.93 0.44
C ASP A 247 6.47 -20.04 1.32
N LYS A 248 7.34 -19.01 1.28
CA LYS A 248 8.65 -18.96 1.99
C LYS A 248 9.69 -19.97 1.52
N ASN A 249 9.51 -20.55 0.33
CA ASN A 249 10.47 -21.44 -0.32
C ASN A 249 10.96 -20.87 -1.65
N ILE A 250 12.16 -21.30 -2.03
CA ILE A 250 12.83 -21.02 -3.30
C ILE A 250 12.66 -22.23 -4.19
N HIS A 251 12.18 -22.00 -5.41
CA HIS A 251 12.16 -22.98 -6.48
C HIS A 251 13.03 -22.47 -7.62
N VAL A 252 13.87 -23.34 -8.18
CA VAL A 252 14.78 -22.97 -9.27
C VAL A 252 14.48 -23.82 -10.49
N LYS A 253 14.21 -23.21 -11.63
CA LYS A 253 14.02 -23.90 -12.90
C LYS A 253 15.27 -23.73 -13.74
N VAL A 254 15.81 -24.82 -14.27
CA VAL A 254 17.01 -24.84 -15.09
C VAL A 254 16.69 -25.47 -16.43
N CYS A 255 16.96 -24.77 -17.53
CA CYS A 255 16.67 -25.24 -18.88
C CYS A 255 17.95 -25.21 -19.71
N LYS A 256 18.25 -26.29 -20.45
CA LYS A 256 19.35 -26.26 -21.42
C LYS A 256 18.98 -25.33 -22.57
N VAL A 257 19.89 -24.43 -22.97
CA VAL A 257 19.59 -23.40 -23.98
C VAL A 257 19.22 -24.00 -25.34
N GLU A 258 19.90 -25.09 -25.70
CA GLU A 258 19.74 -25.78 -26.99
C GLU A 258 18.51 -26.71 -27.03
N ASP A 259 17.93 -27.04 -25.87
CA ASP A 259 16.79 -27.94 -25.74
C ASP A 259 15.83 -27.40 -24.66
N LYS A 260 14.86 -26.60 -25.12
CA LYS A 260 13.85 -25.97 -24.26
C LYS A 260 12.87 -26.97 -23.63
N GLU A 261 12.82 -28.22 -24.10
CA GLU A 261 11.92 -29.25 -23.56
C GLU A 261 12.52 -29.94 -22.31
N SER A 262 13.83 -29.82 -22.08
CA SER A 262 14.55 -30.46 -20.96
C SER A 262 14.64 -29.65 -19.66
N CYS A 263 13.68 -28.78 -19.37
CA CYS A 263 13.72 -27.99 -18.13
C CYS A 263 13.56 -28.88 -16.88
N LYS A 264 14.42 -28.67 -15.87
CA LYS A 264 14.33 -29.31 -14.54
C LYS A 264 14.02 -28.28 -13.48
N VAL A 265 13.23 -28.65 -12.48
CA VAL A 265 12.89 -27.80 -11.34
C VAL A 265 13.51 -28.39 -10.07
N TYR A 266 14.15 -27.52 -9.30
CA TYR A 266 14.92 -27.80 -8.10
C TYR A 266 14.26 -27.12 -6.90
N GLY A 267 14.36 -27.74 -5.73
CA GLY A 267 13.66 -27.34 -4.50
C GLY A 267 12.43 -28.21 -4.20
N PRO A 268 11.52 -27.77 -3.31
CA PRO A 268 11.55 -26.49 -2.57
C PRO A 268 12.74 -26.38 -1.61
N TYR A 269 13.39 -25.23 -1.61
CA TYR A 269 14.43 -24.89 -0.62
C TYR A 269 13.93 -23.83 0.35
N GLU A 270 14.16 -24.01 1.65
CA GLU A 270 13.82 -22.98 2.61
C GLU A 270 14.59 -21.67 2.33
N LEU A 271 13.98 -20.52 2.62
CA LEU A 271 14.64 -19.21 2.48
C LEU A 271 15.91 -19.05 3.34
N SER A 272 16.14 -19.93 4.30
CA SER A 272 17.29 -20.01 5.21
C SER A 272 18.38 -20.98 4.76
N ILE A 273 18.22 -21.67 3.62
CA ILE A 273 19.21 -22.63 3.12
C ILE A 273 20.58 -21.97 2.98
N SER A 274 21.63 -22.66 3.43
CA SER A 274 23.01 -22.17 3.23
C SER A 274 23.44 -22.36 1.78
N GLU A 275 24.42 -21.57 1.31
CA GLU A 275 24.97 -21.69 -0.04
C GLU A 275 25.45 -23.13 -0.33
N ASN A 276 26.19 -23.71 0.61
CA ASN A 276 26.71 -25.07 0.48
C ASN A 276 25.59 -26.10 0.35
N GLU A 277 24.54 -26.00 1.15
CA GLU A 277 23.39 -26.91 1.07
C GLU A 277 22.63 -26.73 -0.25
N PHE A 278 22.48 -25.50 -0.73
CA PHE A 278 21.81 -25.19 -2.00
C PHE A 278 22.59 -25.73 -3.20
N VAL A 279 23.90 -25.48 -3.27
CA VAL A 279 24.77 -25.96 -4.36
C VAL A 279 24.81 -27.48 -4.39
N ASN A 280 24.96 -28.13 -3.23
CA ASN A 280 24.95 -29.58 -3.12
C ASN A 280 23.60 -30.16 -3.52
N SER A 281 22.50 -29.51 -3.14
CA SER A 281 21.16 -29.96 -3.51
C SER A 281 20.94 -29.90 -5.01
N ILE A 282 21.30 -28.81 -5.69
CA ILE A 282 21.14 -28.70 -7.15
C ILE A 282 22.04 -29.67 -7.91
N THR A 283 23.27 -29.90 -7.43
CA THR A 283 24.21 -30.81 -8.11
C THR A 283 23.77 -32.28 -7.98
N ASN A 284 23.24 -32.66 -6.82
CA ASN A 284 22.82 -34.02 -6.54
C ASN A 284 21.41 -34.35 -7.04
N GLN A 285 20.51 -33.36 -7.02
CA GLN A 285 19.14 -33.52 -7.48
C GLN A 285 19.15 -33.68 -9.01
N HIS A 286 18.54 -34.76 -9.50
CA HIS A 286 18.52 -35.17 -10.92
C HIS A 286 19.86 -35.55 -11.57
N LYS A 287 21.01 -35.35 -10.91
CA LYS A 287 22.37 -35.72 -11.39
C LYS A 287 22.67 -35.22 -12.81
N VAL A 288 22.18 -34.03 -13.16
CA VAL A 288 22.37 -33.42 -14.49
C VAL A 288 23.79 -32.91 -14.66
N PHE A 289 24.40 -32.46 -13.56
CA PHE A 289 25.72 -31.84 -13.55
C PHE A 289 26.75 -32.81 -12.98
N GLN A 290 28.00 -32.68 -13.43
CA GLN A 290 29.10 -33.46 -12.89
C GLN A 290 29.33 -33.15 -11.40
N ASP A 291 29.27 -34.18 -10.56
CA ASP A 291 29.52 -34.07 -9.13
C ASP A 291 30.99 -33.76 -8.84
N GLY A 292 31.26 -32.94 -7.81
CA GLY A 292 32.60 -32.50 -7.41
C GLY A 292 33.31 -31.55 -8.40
N ASN A 293 32.65 -31.09 -9.46
CA ASN A 293 33.24 -30.12 -10.41
C ASN A 293 33.20 -28.69 -9.82
N LYS A 294 34.39 -28.11 -9.57
CA LYS A 294 34.52 -26.76 -8.97
C LYS A 294 33.92 -25.64 -9.82
N ASP A 295 33.95 -25.75 -11.15
CA ASP A 295 33.39 -24.75 -12.05
C ASP A 295 31.85 -24.74 -11.93
N ASN A 296 31.24 -25.94 -11.87
CA ASN A 296 29.79 -26.08 -11.68
C ASN A 296 29.35 -25.54 -10.31
N GLN A 297 30.08 -25.89 -9.24
CA GLN A 297 29.79 -25.38 -7.89
C GLN A 297 29.86 -23.85 -7.83
N THR A 298 30.87 -23.26 -8.45
CA THR A 298 31.04 -21.80 -8.50
C THR A 298 29.90 -21.12 -9.26
N ALA A 299 29.51 -21.65 -10.41
CA ALA A 299 28.42 -21.11 -11.22
C ALA A 299 27.06 -21.22 -10.50
N ILE A 300 26.76 -22.34 -9.85
CA ILE A 300 25.54 -22.50 -9.05
C ILE A 300 25.55 -21.59 -7.81
N GLY A 301 26.71 -21.38 -7.18
CA GLY A 301 26.89 -20.42 -6.08
C GLY A 301 26.59 -18.98 -6.49
N LYS A 302 27.00 -18.56 -7.70
CA LYS A 302 26.62 -17.24 -8.25
C LYS A 302 25.10 -17.10 -8.39
N VAL A 303 24.42 -18.13 -8.89
CA VAL A 303 22.95 -18.15 -9.00
C VAL A 303 22.30 -18.00 -7.62
N TYR A 304 22.83 -18.66 -6.58
CA TYR A 304 22.36 -18.49 -5.20
C TYR A 304 22.45 -17.03 -4.73
N TYR A 305 23.58 -16.36 -4.92
CA TYR A 305 23.73 -14.95 -4.52
C TYR A 305 22.81 -14.00 -5.29
N MET A 306 22.54 -14.28 -6.58
CA MET A 306 21.56 -13.50 -7.35
C MET A 306 20.14 -13.64 -6.79
N ILE A 307 19.75 -14.83 -6.33
CA ILE A 307 18.47 -15.07 -5.65
C ILE A 307 18.42 -14.29 -4.33
N VAL A 308 19.50 -14.32 -3.54
CA VAL A 308 19.60 -13.59 -2.26
C VAL A 308 19.50 -12.07 -2.45
N ALA A 309 20.21 -11.50 -3.43
CA ALA A 309 20.14 -10.06 -3.73
C ALA A 309 18.71 -9.63 -4.13
N LYS A 310 18.01 -10.43 -4.94
CA LYS A 310 16.61 -10.17 -5.33
C LYS A 310 15.62 -10.34 -4.18
N LYS A 311 15.90 -11.22 -3.21
CA LYS A 311 15.11 -11.41 -1.98
C LYS A 311 15.09 -10.14 -1.13
N GLU A 312 16.22 -9.46 -0.99
CA GLU A 312 16.29 -8.22 -0.20
C GLU A 312 15.44 -7.09 -0.79
N THR A 313 15.47 -6.93 -2.12
CA THR A 313 14.65 -5.91 -2.80
C THR A 313 13.15 -6.17 -2.63
N LYS A 314 12.71 -7.43 -2.80
CA LYS A 314 11.28 -7.79 -2.69
C LYS A 314 10.77 -7.71 -1.24
N LYS A 315 11.62 -8.01 -0.24
CA LYS A 315 11.28 -7.84 1.19
C LYS A 315 11.04 -6.36 1.53
N ILE A 316 11.84 -5.45 0.96
CA ILE A 316 11.66 -4.00 1.14
C ILE A 316 10.32 -3.54 0.56
N ASP A 317 9.94 -4.03 -0.62
CA ASP A 317 8.68 -3.61 -1.27
C ASP A 317 7.43 -4.16 -0.57
N ILE A 318 7.47 -5.40 -0.06
CA ILE A 318 6.37 -5.96 0.74
C ILE A 318 6.21 -5.18 2.04
N VAL A 319 7.31 -4.88 2.75
CA VAL A 319 7.28 -4.08 3.99
C VAL A 319 6.78 -2.66 3.72
N LYS A 320 7.20 -2.02 2.62
CA LYS A 320 6.66 -0.71 2.20
C LYS A 320 5.16 -0.77 1.97
N LYS A 321 4.67 -1.81 1.29
CA LYS A 321 3.24 -2.01 1.03
C LYS A 321 2.47 -2.22 2.33
N GLU A 322 2.93 -3.09 3.22
CA GLU A 322 2.28 -3.33 4.53
C GLU A 322 2.26 -2.07 5.41
N ILE A 323 3.33 -1.28 5.39
CA ILE A 323 3.41 0.02 6.08
C ILE A 323 2.40 0.98 5.45
N ASN A 324 2.36 1.12 4.12
CA ASN A 324 1.43 2.01 3.43
C ASN A 324 -0.04 1.60 3.64
N ASP A 325 -0.35 0.30 3.60
CA ASP A 325 -1.68 -0.23 3.82
C ASP A 325 -2.11 -0.06 5.29
N SER A 326 -1.19 -0.21 6.24
CA SER A 326 -1.43 0.06 7.67
C SER A 326 -1.64 1.55 7.95
N ILE A 327 -0.80 2.40 7.37
CA ILE A 327 -0.91 3.85 7.48
C ILE A 327 -2.24 4.33 6.87
N SER A 328 -2.58 3.87 5.67
CA SER A 328 -3.84 4.22 4.99
C SER A 328 -5.06 3.76 5.80
N ASN A 329 -5.05 2.53 6.34
CA ASN A 329 -6.13 2.06 7.21
C ASN A 329 -6.24 2.87 8.52
N ILE A 330 -5.13 3.31 9.11
CA ILE A 330 -5.15 4.14 10.32
C ILE A 330 -5.70 5.53 9.99
N PHE A 331 -5.25 6.16 8.91
CA PHE A 331 -5.75 7.45 8.45
C PHE A 331 -7.23 7.38 8.10
N GLU A 332 -7.66 6.36 7.35
CA GLU A 332 -9.06 6.15 6.98
C GLU A 332 -9.94 5.93 8.22
N LYS A 333 -9.46 5.19 9.23
CA LYS A 333 -10.16 5.04 10.52
C LYS A 333 -10.20 6.35 11.33
N ILE A 334 -9.18 7.20 11.24
CA ILE A 334 -9.16 8.50 11.93
C ILE A 334 -10.07 9.50 11.22
N GLU A 335 -10.05 9.53 9.89
CA GLU A 335 -10.83 10.46 9.05
C GLU A 335 -12.31 10.07 8.96
N ASN A 336 -12.63 8.76 8.87
CA ASN A 336 -13.99 8.25 8.74
C ASN A 336 -14.63 7.79 10.07
N ALA A 337 -13.98 8.01 11.21
CA ALA A 337 -14.63 7.72 12.49
C ALA A 337 -15.84 8.63 12.68
N LYS A 338 -17.05 8.02 12.73
CA LYS A 338 -18.34 8.70 13.00
C LYS A 338 -18.18 9.90 13.95
N ASN A 339 -18.78 11.03 13.58
CA ASN A 339 -18.78 12.22 14.40
C ASN A 339 -19.38 11.89 15.77
N THR A 340 -18.57 12.05 16.82
CA THR A 340 -19.05 12.09 18.20
C THR A 340 -19.36 13.54 18.56
N PHE A 341 -20.21 13.75 19.55
CA PHE A 341 -20.67 15.08 19.95
C PHE A 341 -20.30 15.35 21.39
N SER A 342 -19.78 16.54 21.67
CA SER A 342 -19.37 16.93 23.02
C SER A 342 -20.57 17.35 23.88
N GLY A 343 -21.58 17.93 23.25
CA GLY A 343 -22.77 18.49 23.87
C GLY A 343 -23.66 19.18 22.85
N GLN A 344 -24.58 20.00 23.33
CA GLN A 344 -25.48 20.80 22.50
C GLN A 344 -25.61 22.23 23.02
N PHE A 345 -25.86 23.16 22.11
CA PHE A 345 -26.16 24.55 22.43
C PHE A 345 -27.66 24.82 22.31
N VAL A 346 -28.19 25.59 23.26
CA VAL A 346 -29.58 26.06 23.28
C VAL A 346 -29.57 27.58 23.48
N ILE A 347 -30.42 28.28 22.72
CA ILE A 347 -30.59 29.73 22.85
C ILE A 347 -31.80 30.04 23.74
N ASN A 348 -31.59 30.95 24.69
CA ASN A 348 -32.68 31.59 25.42
C ASN A 348 -33.28 32.72 24.57
N LYS A 349 -34.55 32.57 24.18
CA LYS A 349 -35.24 33.53 23.28
C LYS A 349 -35.34 34.94 23.90
N LYS A 350 -35.58 35.00 25.20
CA LYS A 350 -35.77 36.23 25.96
C LYS A 350 -34.68 36.33 27.01
N VAL A 351 -33.88 37.37 26.92
CA VAL A 351 -32.68 37.54 27.73
C VAL A 351 -32.85 38.81 28.56
N PRO A 352 -32.71 38.72 29.90
CA PRO A 352 -32.80 39.89 30.75
C PRO A 352 -31.62 40.84 30.48
N LEU A 353 -31.91 42.14 30.50
CA LEU A 353 -30.90 43.19 30.45
C LEU A 353 -30.65 43.76 31.84
N TYR A 354 -29.45 44.24 32.09
CA TYR A 354 -29.04 44.80 33.38
C TYR A 354 -28.66 46.27 33.21
N LYS A 355 -29.08 47.11 34.16
CA LYS A 355 -28.66 48.52 34.15
C LYS A 355 -27.19 48.60 34.55
N ASN A 356 -26.38 49.24 33.72
CA ASN A 356 -24.99 49.50 34.07
C ASN A 356 -24.97 50.58 35.17
N LYS A 357 -24.95 50.17 36.44
CA LYS A 357 -24.65 51.11 37.52
C LYS A 357 -23.22 51.59 37.30
N LEU A 358 -23.06 52.86 36.92
CA LEU A 358 -21.81 53.59 37.10
C LEU A 358 -21.36 53.36 38.54
N LEU A 359 -20.37 52.47 38.71
CA LEU A 359 -19.70 52.21 39.97
C LEU A 359 -19.03 53.53 40.40
N LYS A 360 -19.76 54.37 41.16
CA LYS A 360 -19.15 55.42 41.96
C LYS A 360 -18.17 54.71 42.89
N LYS A 361 -16.88 54.91 42.60
CA LYS A 361 -15.69 54.46 43.36
C LYS A 361 -15.95 54.44 44.88
N ARG A 362 -16.38 53.30 45.42
CA ARG A 362 -16.22 53.03 46.86
C ARG A 362 -16.27 51.52 47.10
N TRP A 363 -15.06 50.95 47.17
CA TRP A 363 -14.73 49.63 47.75
C TRP A 363 -15.11 48.41 46.89
N TYR A 364 -14.19 48.08 45.98
CA TYR A 364 -14.24 47.00 44.97
C TYR A 364 -14.53 45.58 45.49
N TRP A 365 -14.45 45.34 46.80
CA TRP A 365 -14.62 43.99 47.40
C TRP A 365 -16.00 43.75 48.02
N LEU A 366 -16.77 44.80 48.32
CA LEU A 366 -18.14 44.67 48.85
C LEU A 366 -19.20 44.53 47.74
N ASP A 367 -18.93 45.04 46.54
CA ASP A 367 -19.89 45.00 45.42
C ASP A 367 -19.88 43.69 44.63
N LYS A 368 -18.98 42.75 44.96
CA LYS A 368 -18.89 41.44 44.30
C LYS A 368 -20.09 40.53 44.60
N TYR A 369 -20.92 40.90 45.59
CA TYR A 369 -22.11 40.15 46.01
C TYR A 369 -23.43 40.87 45.69
N SER A 370 -23.42 42.08 45.11
CA SER A 370 -24.66 42.72 44.68
C SER A 370 -25.12 42.07 43.37
N LYS A 371 -26.26 41.37 43.40
CA LYS A 371 -26.87 40.82 42.18
C LYS A 371 -27.14 42.00 41.23
N PRO A 372 -26.71 41.94 39.96
CA PRO A 372 -26.97 43.00 39.01
C PRO A 372 -28.49 43.22 38.91
N LYS A 373 -28.93 44.48 39.03
CA LYS A 373 -30.35 44.82 38.95
C LYS A 373 -30.82 44.65 37.50
N ILE A 374 -31.81 43.78 37.32
CA ILE A 374 -32.50 43.56 36.04
C ILE A 374 -33.22 44.86 35.66
N HIS A 375 -33.23 45.17 34.36
CA HIS A 375 -34.08 46.20 33.79
C HIS A 375 -35.46 45.59 33.54
N ASP A 376 -36.41 45.86 34.42
CA ASP A 376 -37.69 45.14 34.45
C ASP A 376 -38.53 45.29 33.16
N ASP A 377 -38.33 46.38 32.40
CA ASP A 377 -39.16 46.69 31.23
C ASP A 377 -38.54 46.37 29.85
N ILE A 378 -37.26 45.97 29.78
CA ILE A 378 -36.55 45.79 28.49
C ILE A 378 -35.79 44.46 28.46
N GLU A 379 -36.26 43.54 27.62
CA GLU A 379 -35.61 42.28 27.29
C GLU A 379 -34.91 42.35 25.92
N LEU A 380 -33.85 41.58 25.74
CA LEU A 380 -33.26 41.25 24.44
C LEU A 380 -33.95 39.99 23.89
N ILE A 381 -34.59 40.13 22.73
CA ILE A 381 -35.20 39.04 21.97
C ILE A 381 -34.16 38.54 20.97
N VAL A 382 -33.63 37.35 21.20
CA VAL A 382 -32.59 36.76 20.34
C VAL A 382 -33.27 36.00 19.20
N ASP A 383 -32.79 36.17 17.97
CA ASP A 383 -33.30 35.47 16.79
C ASP A 383 -32.36 34.32 16.38
N SER A 384 -31.05 34.57 16.39
CA SER A 384 -30.03 33.54 16.15
C SER A 384 -28.68 33.90 16.76
N VAL A 385 -27.85 32.88 17.00
CA VAL A 385 -26.48 33.06 17.47
C VAL A 385 -25.54 32.22 16.62
N ASN A 386 -24.47 32.84 16.14
CA ASN A 386 -23.41 32.21 15.40
C ASN A 386 -22.15 32.13 16.26
N ILE A 387 -21.60 30.93 16.43
CA ILE A 387 -20.45 30.64 17.29
C ILE A 387 -19.36 30.01 16.45
N ARG A 388 -18.18 30.63 16.43
CA ARG A 388 -16.96 30.10 15.85
C ARG A 388 -16.06 29.54 16.94
N PHE A 389 -15.75 28.25 16.85
CA PHE A 389 -14.85 27.58 17.78
C PHE A 389 -13.41 27.57 17.26
N PHE A 390 -12.49 27.75 18.20
CA PHE A 390 -11.06 27.54 17.99
C PHE A 390 -10.43 26.99 19.27
N ASN A 391 -9.76 25.84 19.18
CA ASN A 391 -9.03 25.20 20.28
C ASN A 391 -9.84 25.13 21.59
N ASN A 392 -11.06 24.58 21.52
CA ASN A 392 -12.01 24.41 22.63
C ASN A 392 -12.57 25.72 23.23
N ARG A 393 -12.46 26.85 22.53
CA ARG A 393 -13.04 28.15 22.91
C ARG A 393 -14.03 28.64 21.87
N ALA A 394 -15.07 29.32 22.31
CA ALA A 394 -15.89 30.17 21.46
C ALA A 394 -15.11 31.47 21.20
N ASP A 395 -14.39 31.48 20.08
CA ASP A 395 -13.57 32.61 19.66
C ASP A 395 -14.46 33.78 19.23
N ASN A 396 -15.34 33.57 18.26
CA ASN A 396 -16.30 34.60 17.83
C ASN A 396 -17.73 34.16 18.16
N ILE A 397 -18.50 35.05 18.77
CA ILE A 397 -19.92 34.90 19.07
C ILE A 397 -20.62 36.11 18.50
N THR A 398 -21.46 35.88 17.49
CA THR A 398 -22.29 36.89 16.86
C THR A 398 -23.75 36.60 17.15
N ILE A 399 -24.41 37.50 17.87
CA ILE A 399 -25.81 37.41 18.26
C ILE A 399 -26.61 38.34 17.36
N VAL A 400 -27.67 37.82 16.75
CA VAL A 400 -28.64 38.60 15.98
C VAL A 400 -29.93 38.62 16.78
N GLY A 401 -30.42 39.82 17.11
CA GLY A 401 -31.62 39.98 17.92
C GLY A 401 -32.12 41.42 17.96
N ARG A 402 -33.16 41.64 18.74
CA ARG A 402 -33.94 42.89 18.81
C ARG A 402 -34.26 43.23 20.25
N LEU A 403 -34.37 44.52 20.58
CA LEU A 403 -34.85 44.91 21.89
C LEU A 403 -36.38 44.85 21.91
N SER A 404 -36.96 44.44 23.03
CA SER A 404 -38.41 44.39 23.22
C SER A 404 -39.11 45.73 23.00
N ASN A 405 -38.43 46.85 23.29
CA ASN A 405 -38.89 48.23 23.05
C ASN A 405 -38.54 48.78 21.64
N ASP A 406 -37.85 47.99 20.80
CA ASP A 406 -37.39 48.36 19.46
C ASP A 406 -37.46 47.16 18.52
N LYS A 407 -38.68 46.66 18.28
CA LYS A 407 -38.94 45.41 17.55
C LYS A 407 -38.63 45.46 16.05
N ASP A 408 -38.54 46.65 15.47
CA ASP A 408 -38.32 46.83 14.03
C ASP A 408 -36.83 46.88 13.67
N ASN A 409 -35.95 47.14 14.64
CA ASN A 409 -34.51 47.24 14.40
C ASN A 409 -33.77 45.99 14.87
N THR A 410 -33.44 45.11 13.93
CA THR A 410 -32.51 44.00 14.15
C THR A 410 -31.10 44.54 14.38
N ARG A 411 -30.45 44.06 15.45
CA ARG A 411 -29.11 44.44 15.86
C ARG A 411 -28.19 43.22 15.86
N VAL A 412 -26.93 43.45 15.52
CA VAL A 412 -25.88 42.44 15.52
C VAL A 412 -24.88 42.77 16.61
N PHE A 413 -24.70 41.84 17.54
CA PHE A 413 -23.77 41.98 18.66
C PHE A 413 -22.64 40.97 18.52
N THR A 414 -21.39 41.42 18.68
CA THR A 414 -20.21 40.57 18.56
C THR A 414 -19.38 40.61 19.84
N ASN A 415 -18.81 39.49 20.26
CA ASN A 415 -17.91 39.45 21.42
C ASN A 415 -16.56 40.10 21.11
N ARG A 416 -16.37 41.34 21.55
CA ARG A 416 -15.11 42.08 21.33
C ARG A 416 -14.09 41.95 22.46
N ASN A 417 -14.45 41.33 23.59
CA ASN A 417 -13.62 41.33 24.79
C ASN A 417 -12.54 40.24 24.77
N TYR A 418 -12.95 38.98 24.84
CA TYR A 418 -12.11 37.78 24.79
C TYR A 418 -12.96 36.57 24.37
N SER A 419 -12.30 35.45 24.11
CA SER A 419 -12.86 34.17 23.72
C SER A 419 -13.32 33.40 24.96
N LEU A 420 -14.51 32.81 24.91
CA LEU A 420 -15.06 32.09 26.06
C LEU A 420 -14.72 30.60 25.97
N PRO A 421 -14.01 30.02 26.97
CA PRO A 421 -13.98 28.58 27.16
C PRO A 421 -15.40 28.05 27.37
N LEU A 422 -15.66 26.83 26.92
CA LEU A 422 -17.01 26.24 27.04
C LEU A 422 -17.53 26.12 28.48
N ARG A 423 -16.62 26.00 29.44
CA ARG A 423 -16.92 25.98 30.88
C ARG A 423 -17.47 27.30 31.41
N GLU A 424 -17.27 28.41 30.70
CA GLU A 424 -17.76 29.72 31.11
C GLU A 424 -19.21 29.98 30.71
N PHE A 425 -19.79 29.17 29.81
CA PHE A 425 -21.24 29.26 29.51
C PHE A 425 -22.13 28.81 30.67
N THR A 426 -21.58 28.32 31.77
CA THR A 426 -22.32 28.01 32.99
C THR A 426 -22.18 29.09 34.08
N HIS A 427 -21.48 30.19 33.79
CA HIS A 427 -21.17 31.24 34.76
C HIS A 427 -21.22 32.65 34.15
N ARG A 428 -21.81 33.62 34.88
CA ARG A 428 -21.90 35.04 34.48
C ARG A 428 -20.55 35.77 34.51
N VAL A 429 -19.62 35.42 33.62
CA VAL A 429 -18.22 35.91 33.61
C VAL A 429 -18.02 37.06 32.62
N GLN A 430 -18.58 36.95 31.41
CA GLN A 430 -18.40 37.95 30.35
C GLN A 430 -19.71 38.66 30.02
N THR A 431 -19.62 39.99 29.93
CA THR A 431 -20.74 40.85 29.50
C THR A 431 -20.45 41.53 28.17
N ASN A 432 -21.51 41.99 27.53
CA ASN A 432 -21.45 43.01 26.49
C ASN A 432 -22.42 44.13 26.83
N SER A 433 -22.15 45.32 26.29
CA SER A 433 -23.00 46.50 26.49
C SER A 433 -23.68 46.88 25.17
N LEU A 434 -24.91 47.38 25.28
CA LEU A 434 -25.67 47.96 24.18
C LEU A 434 -26.34 49.24 24.66
N VAL A 435 -26.66 50.11 23.71
CA VAL A 435 -27.35 51.38 23.99
C VAL A 435 -28.77 51.29 23.44
N ASP A 436 -29.77 51.59 24.25
CA ASP A 436 -31.16 51.59 23.82
C ASP A 436 -31.54 52.88 23.05
N LYS A 437 -32.82 53.03 22.66
CA LYS A 437 -33.30 54.25 21.97
C LYS A 437 -33.22 55.51 22.84
N ASN A 438 -33.24 55.36 24.16
CA ASN A 438 -33.19 56.45 25.14
C ASN A 438 -31.75 56.82 25.53
N ASN A 439 -30.76 56.23 24.86
CA ASN A 439 -29.34 56.39 25.14
C ASN A 439 -28.89 55.78 26.49
N ASP A 440 -29.68 54.88 27.07
CA ASP A 440 -29.34 54.12 28.27
C ASP A 440 -28.41 52.96 27.92
N THR A 441 -27.32 52.81 28.67
CA THR A 441 -26.39 51.68 28.51
C THR A 441 -26.88 50.48 29.30
N LEU A 442 -27.28 49.45 28.58
CA LEU A 442 -27.75 48.17 29.09
C LEU A 442 -26.66 47.10 28.88
N THR A 443 -26.56 46.15 29.79
CA THR A 443 -25.62 45.02 29.67
C THR A 443 -26.35 43.70 29.65
N TYR A 444 -25.76 42.70 28.99
CA TYR A 444 -26.19 41.32 29.04
C TYR A 444 -24.98 40.40 29.28
N TYR A 445 -25.23 39.20 29.80
CA TYR A 445 -24.22 38.16 29.93
C TYR A 445 -24.39 37.10 28.83
N TYR A 446 -23.28 36.50 28.39
CA TYR A 446 -23.32 35.49 27.31
C TYR A 446 -23.97 34.18 27.74
N ASP A 447 -23.87 33.79 29.01
CA ASP A 447 -24.52 32.61 29.57
C ASP A 447 -26.04 32.78 29.71
N ASP A 448 -26.54 34.01 29.90
CA ASP A 448 -27.98 34.27 29.85
C ASP A 448 -28.55 34.07 28.42
N ILE A 449 -27.72 34.13 27.37
CA ILE A 449 -28.12 33.95 25.96
C ILE A 449 -27.99 32.49 25.52
N LEU A 450 -26.87 31.85 25.85
CA LEU A 450 -26.48 30.55 25.33
C LEU A 450 -26.16 29.59 26.46
N ASP A 451 -26.88 28.48 26.49
CA ASP A 451 -26.59 27.36 27.38
C ASP A 451 -25.83 26.26 26.63
N TYR A 452 -24.67 25.86 27.14
CA TYR A 452 -23.95 24.67 26.69
C TYR A 452 -24.27 23.48 27.60
N LEU A 453 -24.90 22.45 27.02
CA LEU A 453 -25.31 21.24 27.71
C LEU A 453 -24.40 20.07 27.28
N PRO A 454 -23.36 19.73 28.07
CA PRO A 454 -22.43 18.66 27.70
C PRO A 454 -23.09 17.29 27.87
N TYR A 455 -22.89 16.38 26.90
CA TYR A 455 -23.46 15.02 26.99
C TYR A 455 -22.77 14.14 28.04
N LYS A 456 -21.51 14.45 28.37
CA LYS A 456 -20.78 13.90 29.52
C LYS A 456 -20.39 15.05 30.43
N LYS A 457 -20.50 14.87 31.75
CA LYS A 457 -20.37 15.92 32.79
C LYS A 457 -19.14 16.85 32.69
N TYR A 458 -18.09 16.47 31.95
CA TYR A 458 -16.88 17.26 31.77
C TYR A 458 -16.37 17.32 30.33
N ASN A 459 -17.22 17.05 29.33
CA ASN A 459 -16.80 17.13 27.93
C ASN A 459 -16.90 18.55 27.37
N TYR A 460 -15.74 19.18 27.23
CA TYR A 460 -15.55 20.51 26.67
C TYR A 460 -14.58 20.50 25.48
N ALA A 461 -14.41 19.33 24.84
CA ALA A 461 -13.59 19.19 23.65
C ALA A 461 -14.46 19.43 22.41
N VAL A 462 -14.36 20.60 21.77
CA VAL A 462 -15.16 20.95 20.60
C VAL A 462 -14.26 21.18 19.40
N LYS A 463 -14.64 20.56 18.28
CA LYS A 463 -13.92 20.69 17.02
C LYS A 463 -13.98 22.13 16.52
N ASN A 464 -12.88 22.57 15.95
CA ASN A 464 -12.76 23.84 15.26
C ASN A 464 -13.82 23.93 14.14
N GLY A 465 -14.52 25.06 14.04
CA GLY A 465 -15.62 25.21 13.10
C GLY A 465 -16.64 26.27 13.51
N GLU A 466 -17.73 26.36 12.76
CA GLU A 466 -18.76 27.38 12.95
C GLU A 466 -20.15 26.78 13.02
N ILE A 467 -20.88 27.09 14.09
CA ILE A 467 -22.25 26.65 14.32
C ILE A 467 -23.20 27.85 14.39
N LYS A 468 -24.35 27.74 13.73
CA LYS A 468 -25.40 28.76 13.75
C LYS A 468 -26.64 28.21 14.42
N VAL A 469 -26.86 28.59 15.68
CA VAL A 469 -28.01 28.17 16.48
C VAL A 469 -29.16 29.14 16.24
N ARG A 470 -30.38 28.62 16.00
CA ARG A 470 -31.61 29.43 15.87
C ARG A 470 -32.50 29.14 17.08
N VAL A 471 -33.39 30.07 17.40
CA VAL A 471 -34.35 29.86 18.49
C VAL A 471 -35.25 28.66 18.20
N GLY A 472 -35.38 27.76 19.18
CA GLY A 472 -36.17 26.54 19.07
C GLY A 472 -35.39 25.34 18.52
N ASP A 473 -34.23 25.58 17.92
CA ASP A 473 -33.33 24.53 17.46
C ASP A 473 -32.30 24.19 18.55
N SER A 474 -31.97 22.90 18.69
CA SER A 474 -30.78 22.47 19.42
C SER A 474 -29.74 21.97 18.44
N ILE A 475 -28.52 22.49 18.54
CA ILE A 475 -27.43 22.11 17.65
C ILE A 475 -26.36 21.39 18.43
N LYS A 476 -26.00 20.21 17.92
CA LYS A 476 -24.95 19.37 18.51
C LYS A 476 -23.58 19.91 18.13
N ALA A 477 -22.72 20.11 19.12
CA ALA A 477 -21.33 20.48 18.92
C ALA A 477 -20.51 19.20 18.68
N VAL A 478 -19.77 19.16 17.57
CA VAL A 478 -18.91 18.02 17.22
C VAL A 478 -17.73 17.97 18.19
N GLU A 479 -17.50 16.80 18.76
CA GLU A 479 -16.40 16.56 19.70
C GLU A 479 -15.06 16.58 18.96
N ARG A 480 -14.05 17.14 19.63
CA ARG A 480 -12.67 17.08 19.17
C ARG A 480 -11.97 15.83 19.70
N LYS A 481 -11.47 14.99 18.79
CA LYS A 481 -10.76 13.74 19.12
C LYS A 481 -9.27 14.00 19.35
N ILE A 482 -8.56 13.02 19.92
CA ILE A 482 -7.12 13.16 20.21
C ILE A 482 -6.28 13.40 18.94
N GLY A 483 -6.64 12.75 17.83
CA GLY A 483 -5.99 12.93 16.53
C GLY A 483 -6.16 14.33 15.94
N ASP A 484 -7.23 15.06 16.30
CA ASP A 484 -7.44 16.45 15.87
C ASP A 484 -6.48 17.44 16.55
N TYR A 485 -5.72 17.00 17.57
CA TYR A 485 -4.67 17.80 18.22
C TYR A 485 -3.28 17.53 17.65
N PHE A 486 -3.11 16.45 16.89
CA PHE A 486 -1.84 16.04 16.29
C PHE A 486 -1.70 16.59 14.86
N THR A 487 -0.48 17.03 14.54
CA THR A 487 -0.08 17.52 13.24
C THR A 487 1.27 16.92 12.88
N GLY A 488 1.30 16.04 11.88
CA GLY A 488 2.55 15.58 11.25
C GLY A 488 2.95 16.50 10.10
N ILE A 489 4.20 16.92 10.06
CA ILE A 489 4.77 17.85 9.09
C ILE A 489 5.99 17.20 8.46
N PHE A 490 6.07 17.21 7.13
CA PHE A 490 7.27 16.83 6.39
C PHE A 490 7.88 18.07 5.78
N PHE A 491 9.01 18.51 6.33
CA PHE A 491 9.77 19.65 5.83
C PHE A 491 10.76 19.22 4.75
N SER A 492 10.96 20.11 3.79
CA SER A 492 12.10 20.16 2.90
C SER A 492 12.78 21.52 3.05
N ASP A 493 14.10 21.53 3.20
CA ASP A 493 14.90 22.74 3.02
C ASP A 493 14.98 23.06 1.51
N PHE A 494 14.17 24.02 1.06
CA PHE A 494 14.00 24.34 -0.38
C PHE A 494 15.11 25.23 -0.92
N LEU A 495 15.79 26.01 -0.07
CA LEU A 495 16.77 27.01 -0.52
C LEU A 495 18.22 26.60 -0.24
N GLY A 496 18.46 25.53 0.52
CA GLY A 496 19.83 25.05 0.80
C GLY A 496 20.70 26.10 1.49
N LEU A 497 20.08 27.10 2.14
CA LEU A 497 20.78 28.21 2.81
C LEU A 497 21.46 27.76 4.11
N ASN A 498 21.23 26.51 4.51
CA ASN A 498 22.06 25.82 5.49
C ASN A 498 23.36 25.37 4.79
N SER A 499 24.31 26.28 4.63
CA SER A 499 25.56 26.08 3.88
C SER A 499 26.47 24.97 4.42
N ASN A 500 26.20 24.45 5.62
CA ASN A 500 26.87 23.28 6.20
C ASN A 500 26.13 21.96 5.90
N ASN A 501 25.14 21.97 5.01
CA ASN A 501 24.20 20.86 4.82
C ASN A 501 23.94 20.65 3.33
N SER A 502 24.89 20.03 2.63
CA SER A 502 24.91 19.87 1.17
C SER A 502 23.87 18.89 0.60
N ASN A 503 22.83 18.51 1.36
CA ASN A 503 21.68 17.77 0.84
C ASN A 503 20.39 18.18 1.56
N SER A 504 19.34 18.46 0.77
CA SER A 504 17.98 18.83 1.17
C SER A 504 17.54 18.09 2.44
N LEU A 505 17.46 18.83 3.55
CA LEU A 505 17.06 18.28 4.85
C LEU A 505 15.57 17.89 4.76
N ILE A 506 15.28 16.58 4.64
CA ILE A 506 13.93 16.06 4.87
C ILE A 506 13.79 15.83 6.38
N VAL A 507 12.92 16.61 7.02
CA VAL A 507 12.60 16.48 8.45
C VAL A 507 11.16 16.05 8.60
N ALA A 508 10.93 14.99 9.36
CA ALA A 508 9.60 14.68 9.86
C ALA A 508 9.43 15.30 11.25
N GLU A 509 8.40 16.12 11.42
CA GLU A 509 8.07 16.74 12.69
C GLU A 509 6.63 16.42 13.09
N GLY A 510 6.44 15.82 14.26
CA GLY A 510 5.13 15.67 14.89
C GLY A 510 4.92 16.77 15.92
N ARG A 511 3.78 17.45 15.88
CA ARG A 511 3.34 18.43 16.90
C ARG A 511 2.02 18.01 17.51
N ILE A 512 1.90 18.16 18.82
CA ILE A 512 0.65 18.01 19.56
C ILE A 512 0.44 19.27 20.40
N ARG A 513 -0.77 19.82 20.38
CA ARG A 513 -1.18 20.88 21.29
C ARG A 513 -2.49 20.51 21.96
N ILE A 514 -2.45 20.27 23.28
CA ILE A 514 -3.62 19.91 24.08
C ILE A 514 -4.05 21.13 24.89
N PRO A 515 -5.21 21.74 24.59
CA PRO A 515 -5.72 22.86 25.36
C PRO A 515 -6.17 22.39 26.75
N TRP A 516 -5.74 23.12 27.79
CA TRP A 516 -6.01 22.81 29.18
C TRP A 516 -6.68 23.99 29.90
N HIS A 517 -7.68 24.62 29.25
CA HIS A 517 -8.40 25.81 29.74
C HIS A 517 -9.16 25.56 31.05
N LEU A 518 -8.44 25.50 32.16
CA LEU A 518 -9.00 25.22 33.48
C LEU A 518 -9.75 26.44 34.03
N ARG A 519 -9.21 27.64 33.83
CA ARG A 519 -9.80 28.89 34.31
C ARG A 519 -9.24 30.10 33.57
N ASN A 520 -10.13 30.98 33.10
CA ASN A 520 -9.73 32.28 32.58
C ASN A 520 -10.06 33.37 33.59
N TYR A 521 -9.25 34.43 33.58
CA TYR A 521 -9.49 35.69 34.24
C TYR A 521 -9.53 36.78 33.18
N ARG A 522 -10.72 37.03 32.63
CA ARG A 522 -10.93 37.95 31.51
C ARG A 522 -10.03 37.55 30.32
N LYS A 523 -9.21 38.47 29.83
CA LYS A 523 -8.27 38.27 28.72
C LYS A 523 -7.08 37.37 29.07
N ALA A 524 -6.87 37.06 30.34
CA ALA A 524 -5.75 36.23 30.79
C ALA A 524 -6.23 34.80 31.05
N THR A 525 -5.46 33.81 30.61
CA THR A 525 -5.67 32.39 30.95
C THR A 525 -4.47 31.87 31.72
N LEU A 526 -4.73 31.18 32.84
CA LEU A 526 -3.70 30.43 33.56
C LEU A 526 -3.74 28.98 33.10
N PHE A 527 -2.56 28.42 32.82
CA PHE A 527 -2.39 27.07 32.29
C PHE A 527 -3.24 26.82 31.04
N ASP A 528 -2.84 27.44 29.92
CA ASP A 528 -3.63 27.47 28.69
C ASP A 528 -3.57 26.14 27.91
N ASN A 529 -2.37 25.58 27.72
CA ASN A 529 -2.17 24.36 26.96
C ASN A 529 -0.85 23.68 27.32
N ILE A 530 -0.74 22.40 26.97
CA ILE A 530 0.52 21.68 26.83
C ILE A 530 0.80 21.51 25.33
N THR A 531 2.02 21.82 24.92
CA THR A 531 2.51 21.58 23.57
C THR A 531 3.66 20.58 23.64
N ALA A 532 3.64 19.56 22.79
CA ALA A 532 4.74 18.65 22.59
C ALA A 532 5.14 18.63 21.11
N TYR A 533 6.42 18.50 20.84
CA TYR A 533 6.93 18.32 19.48
C TYR A 533 8.07 17.31 19.46
N ALA A 534 8.22 16.63 18.33
CA ALA A 534 9.37 15.78 18.05
C ALA A 534 9.70 15.90 16.55
N SER A 535 10.93 16.25 16.26
CA SER A 535 11.49 16.37 14.92
C SER A 535 12.61 15.37 14.74
N VAL A 536 12.61 14.68 13.60
CA VAL A 536 13.60 13.67 13.24
C VAL A 536 14.02 13.91 11.79
N ASN A 537 15.33 13.91 11.57
CA ASN A 537 15.88 13.99 10.22
C ASN A 537 15.76 12.63 9.53
N LEU A 538 15.00 12.55 8.44
CA LEU A 538 14.71 11.28 7.74
C LEU A 538 15.83 10.84 6.80
N PHE A 539 16.58 11.79 6.24
CA PHE A 539 17.77 11.46 5.43
C PHE A 539 19.00 11.37 6.32
N SER A 540 19.18 10.18 6.92
CA SER A 540 20.34 9.77 7.70
C SER A 540 21.27 8.95 6.82
N GLY A 541 21.88 9.55 5.81
CA GLY A 541 23.10 8.96 5.25
C GLY A 541 24.15 8.99 6.36
N PHE A 542 24.45 7.85 6.99
CA PHE A 542 25.51 7.74 7.99
C PHE A 542 26.88 8.22 7.47
N GLU A 543 26.99 8.41 6.15
CA GLU A 543 28.15 8.91 5.42
C GLU A 543 28.29 10.45 5.41
N ASN A 544 27.27 11.23 5.79
CA ASN A 544 27.39 12.68 5.74
C ASN A 544 28.04 13.24 7.02
N SER A 545 29.34 13.56 6.92
CA SER A 545 30.15 14.11 8.02
C SER A 545 29.63 15.49 8.49
N SER A 546 28.91 16.21 7.61
CA SER A 546 28.37 17.55 7.86
C SER A 546 27.26 17.63 8.91
N ARG A 547 26.85 16.50 9.51
CA ARG A 547 25.74 16.40 10.48
C ARG A 547 26.15 15.78 11.81
N LYS A 548 27.45 15.60 12.01
CA LYS A 548 28.02 15.08 13.24
C LYS A 548 29.01 16.11 13.75
N ILE A 549 29.19 16.15 15.06
CA ILE A 549 30.29 16.92 15.63
C ILE A 549 31.54 16.11 15.32
N GLU A 550 32.39 16.63 14.44
CA GLU A 550 33.71 16.07 14.17
C GLU A 550 34.64 16.46 15.33
N LEU A 551 35.29 15.47 15.93
CA LEU A 551 36.37 15.68 16.89
C LEU A 551 37.71 15.65 16.19
N ASP A 552 38.71 16.22 16.85
CA ASP A 552 40.10 16.08 16.43
C ASP A 552 40.50 14.60 16.36
N ASP A 553 41.30 14.26 15.35
CA ASP A 553 41.75 12.89 15.12
C ASP A 553 42.62 12.39 16.29
N THR A 554 42.48 11.12 16.66
CA THR A 554 43.20 10.50 17.79
C THR A 554 44.08 9.33 17.34
N PHE A 555 45.16 9.09 18.08
CA PHE A 555 46.07 7.95 17.87
C PHE A 555 45.81 6.79 18.84
N ASP A 556 44.85 6.94 19.76
CA ASP A 556 44.59 5.96 20.81
C ASP A 556 43.55 4.92 20.35
N ALA A 557 44.01 3.70 20.11
CA ALA A 557 43.23 2.62 19.48
C ALA A 557 42.27 1.89 20.44
N ASP A 558 42.34 2.17 21.74
CA ASP A 558 41.59 1.40 22.73
C ASP A 558 40.07 1.58 22.52
N GLU A 559 39.37 0.49 22.24
CA GLU A 559 37.92 0.48 21.95
C GLU A 559 37.05 0.94 23.14
N THR A 560 37.69 1.15 24.30
CA THR A 560 37.06 1.53 25.56
C THR A 560 37.74 2.69 26.28
N SER A 561 38.68 3.46 25.69
CA SER A 561 39.27 4.57 26.46
C SER A 561 38.26 5.71 26.68
N GLU A 562 37.61 5.66 27.84
CA GLU A 562 36.88 6.75 28.49
C GLU A 562 37.71 8.06 28.50
N ALA A 563 39.04 7.96 28.34
CA ALA A 563 40.01 9.05 28.33
C ALA A 563 39.79 10.11 27.23
N ASN A 564 39.35 9.74 26.02
CA ASN A 564 39.12 10.73 24.95
C ASN A 564 37.71 11.33 24.99
N ALA A 565 36.73 10.58 25.48
CA ALA A 565 35.35 11.01 25.54
C ALA A 565 35.09 11.95 26.75
N GLN A 566 35.84 11.78 27.86
CA GLN A 566 35.86 12.74 28.99
C GLN A 566 36.49 14.09 28.63
N ASN A 567 37.41 14.12 27.67
CA ASN A 567 38.01 15.34 27.13
C ASN A 567 37.15 16.02 26.05
N PHE A 568 36.05 15.38 25.64
CA PHE A 568 35.12 15.98 24.70
C PHE A 568 34.52 17.23 25.34
N THR A 569 34.76 18.38 24.71
CA THR A 569 34.09 19.63 25.03
C THR A 569 33.39 20.14 23.80
N THR A 570 32.10 20.46 23.92
CA THR A 570 31.34 21.08 22.84
C THR A 570 30.47 22.21 23.39
N ASP A 571 30.22 23.19 22.52
CA ASP A 571 29.34 24.29 22.85
C ASP A 571 27.87 23.85 22.72
N ASN A 572 26.99 24.46 23.52
CA ASN A 572 25.55 24.19 23.46
C ASN A 572 24.93 24.46 22.07
N PHE A 573 25.63 25.20 21.22
CA PHE A 573 25.18 25.59 19.90
C PHE A 573 25.45 24.52 18.84
N ASN A 574 26.58 23.81 18.96
CA ASN A 574 26.97 22.68 18.12
C ASN A 574 26.03 21.50 18.34
N LEU A 575 25.61 21.25 19.59
CA LEU A 575 24.58 20.26 19.90
C LEU A 575 23.26 20.57 19.17
N LEU A 576 22.86 21.84 19.16
CA LEU A 576 21.62 22.29 18.53
C LEU A 576 21.69 22.34 16.99
N SER A 577 22.83 22.67 16.41
CA SER A 577 22.98 22.76 14.95
C SER A 577 23.19 21.41 14.27
N ASN A 578 23.78 20.43 14.98
CA ASN A 578 24.07 19.09 14.45
C ASN A 578 23.12 18.00 14.99
N ASN A 579 21.96 18.40 15.52
CA ASN A 579 21.02 17.44 16.08
C ASN A 579 20.40 16.54 14.99
N ASN A 580 20.19 15.27 15.30
CA ASN A 580 19.44 14.34 14.46
C ASN A 580 18.02 14.08 14.98
N ILE A 581 17.79 14.30 16.28
CA ILE A 581 16.47 14.37 16.91
C ILE A 581 16.40 15.64 17.75
N ASP A 582 15.29 16.36 17.66
CA ASP A 582 14.93 17.44 18.58
C ASP A 582 13.47 17.30 18.99
N ALA A 583 13.26 17.11 20.28
CA ALA A 583 11.94 16.94 20.88
C ALA A 583 11.77 17.89 22.06
N GLY A 584 10.54 18.32 22.34
CA GLY A 584 10.28 19.18 23.48
C GLY A 584 8.86 19.05 24.00
N VAL A 585 8.70 19.36 25.29
CA VAL A 585 7.41 19.46 25.97
C VAL A 585 7.37 20.80 26.69
N LEU A 586 6.40 21.63 26.34
CA LEU A 586 6.21 22.99 26.80
C LEU A 586 4.84 23.12 27.47
N VAL A 587 4.81 23.70 28.65
CA VAL A 587 3.57 24.12 29.31
C VAL A 587 3.38 25.61 29.07
N THR A 588 2.15 26.04 28.84
CA THR A 588 1.79 27.45 28.73
C THR A 588 1.17 27.95 30.05
N PRO A 589 1.96 28.34 31.07
CA PRO A 589 1.42 28.78 32.35
C PRO A 589 0.57 30.05 32.27
N TYR A 590 0.85 30.93 31.30
CA TYR A 590 0.13 32.19 31.15
C TYR A 590 -0.14 32.49 29.68
N THR A 591 -1.35 32.94 29.37
CA THR A 591 -1.74 33.42 28.05
C THR A 591 -2.52 34.71 28.16
N PHE A 592 -2.23 35.66 27.28
CA PHE A 592 -3.00 36.89 27.13
C PHE A 592 -3.65 36.94 25.74
N GLU A 593 -4.96 37.13 25.67
CA GLU A 593 -5.69 37.32 24.42
C GLU A 593 -5.78 38.81 24.04
N TRP A 594 -5.17 39.15 22.91
CA TRP A 594 -5.32 40.43 22.26
C TRP A 594 -6.25 40.33 21.05
N LYS A 595 -7.56 40.33 21.34
CA LYS A 595 -8.60 40.14 20.32
C LYS A 595 -8.56 41.15 19.16
N GLY A 596 -8.19 42.41 19.43
CA GLY A 596 -8.06 43.44 18.39
C GLY A 596 -6.97 43.17 17.36
N ALA A 597 -5.90 42.45 17.75
CA ALA A 597 -4.85 42.00 16.84
C ALA A 597 -5.09 40.56 16.35
N SER A 598 -6.18 39.91 16.78
CA SER A 598 -6.43 38.47 16.61
C SER A 598 -5.25 37.62 17.07
N THR A 599 -4.63 37.97 18.21
CA THR A 599 -3.39 37.34 18.68
C THR A 599 -3.55 36.78 20.10
N PHE A 600 -3.08 35.56 20.33
CA PHE A 600 -2.80 35.06 21.69
C PHE A 600 -1.30 35.17 21.97
N ILE A 601 -0.94 35.70 23.13
CA ILE A 601 0.44 35.80 23.58
C ILE A 601 0.63 34.77 24.67
N HIS A 602 1.40 33.73 24.38
CA HIS A 602 1.69 32.63 25.28
C HIS A 602 3.06 32.82 25.92
N LEU A 603 3.12 32.80 27.24
CA LEU A 603 4.35 32.51 27.95
C LEU A 603 4.44 31.01 28.15
N ARG A 604 5.48 30.39 27.60
CA ARG A 604 5.72 28.96 27.65
C ARG A 604 7.03 28.65 28.34
N TYR A 605 7.04 27.54 29.05
CA TYR A 605 8.23 27.01 29.69
C TYR A 605 8.19 25.48 29.65
N GLY A 606 9.34 24.86 29.42
CA GLY A 606 9.42 23.41 29.45
C GLY A 606 10.80 22.86 29.15
N LEU A 607 10.82 21.59 28.75
CA LEU A 607 12.02 20.81 28.53
C LEU A 607 12.20 20.53 27.04
N ARG A 608 13.46 20.54 26.60
CA ARG A 608 13.86 20.22 25.24
C ARG A 608 14.96 19.17 25.27
N PHE A 609 14.77 18.09 24.53
CA PHE A 609 15.69 16.99 24.37
C PHE A 609 16.30 17.02 22.97
N ILE A 610 17.61 16.85 22.92
CA ILE A 610 18.38 16.81 21.68
C ILE A 610 19.21 15.53 21.67
N ARG A 611 19.24 14.88 20.51
CA ARG A 611 20.21 13.84 20.19
C ARG A 611 21.12 14.33 19.08
N THR A 612 22.42 14.12 19.25
CA THR A 612 23.46 14.57 18.31
C THR A 612 24.45 13.43 18.07
N GLY A 613 24.88 13.24 16.82
CA GLY A 613 25.94 12.29 16.48
C GLY A 613 27.31 12.95 16.59
N VAL A 614 28.31 12.19 17.00
CA VAL A 614 29.71 12.62 17.11
C VAL A 614 30.59 11.61 16.38
N GLU A 615 31.63 12.09 15.71
CA GLU A 615 32.56 11.26 14.95
C GLU A 615 34.00 11.74 15.11
N TYR A 616 34.93 10.80 14.99
CA TYR A 616 36.36 11.07 14.99
C TYR A 616 37.11 10.01 14.18
N ASN A 617 38.27 10.36 13.64
CA ASN A 617 39.12 9.40 12.97
C ASN A 617 40.20 8.88 13.93
N LEU A 618 40.40 7.58 13.91
CA LEU A 618 41.54 6.91 14.50
C LEU A 618 42.67 6.89 13.47
N LYS A 619 43.81 7.48 13.83
CA LYS A 619 45.02 7.50 13.03
C LYS A 619 46.07 6.57 13.61
N GLU A 620 46.87 5.98 12.74
CA GLU A 620 48.10 5.27 13.10
C GLU A 620 49.30 6.01 12.52
N GLN A 621 50.36 6.13 13.31
CA GLN A 621 51.63 6.69 12.85
C GLN A 621 52.54 5.57 12.36
N ASN A 622 52.69 5.48 11.06
CA ASN A 622 53.63 4.58 10.44
C ASN A 622 54.91 5.35 10.12
N THR A 623 56.05 4.89 10.65
CA THR A 623 57.35 5.45 10.26
C THR A 623 57.78 4.79 8.95
N ILE A 624 57.75 5.55 7.87
CA ILE A 624 58.27 5.11 6.58
C ILE A 624 59.63 5.75 6.34
N VAL A 625 60.58 4.98 5.79
CA VAL A 625 61.89 5.51 5.41
C VAL A 625 61.84 5.91 3.95
N VAL A 626 61.84 7.22 3.69
CA VAL A 626 61.98 7.79 2.35
C VAL A 626 63.34 8.47 2.30
N ASP A 627 64.18 8.07 1.35
CA ASP A 627 65.53 8.63 1.16
C ASP A 627 66.42 8.64 2.41
N SER A 628 66.37 7.55 3.21
CA SER A 628 67.13 7.39 4.47
C SER A 628 66.76 8.39 5.58
N VAL A 629 65.67 9.13 5.43
CA VAL A 629 65.10 9.99 6.48
C VAL A 629 63.82 9.33 7.00
N PRO A 630 63.74 9.00 8.31
CA PRO A 630 62.50 8.52 8.90
C PRO A 630 61.43 9.62 8.79
N THR A 631 60.38 9.34 8.03
CA THR A 631 59.24 10.24 7.83
C THR A 631 58.01 9.61 8.47
N ILE A 632 57.31 10.38 9.31
CA ILE A 632 56.07 9.93 9.95
C ILE A 632 54.94 10.11 8.95
N GLN A 633 54.30 9.02 8.54
CA GLN A 633 53.07 9.04 7.76
C GLN A 633 51.89 8.72 8.67
N GLU A 634 50.94 9.65 8.76
CA GLU A 634 49.66 9.44 9.44
C GLU A 634 48.66 8.84 8.46
N THR A 635 48.12 7.67 8.79
CA THR A 635 47.05 7.03 8.02
C THR A 635 45.81 6.87 8.87
N ILE A 636 44.64 7.24 8.33
CA ILE A 636 43.35 6.97 8.96
C ILE A 636 43.11 5.46 8.90
N VAL A 637 43.04 4.83 10.07
CA VAL A 637 42.82 3.39 10.23
C VAL A 637 41.33 3.08 10.32
N GLU A 638 40.60 3.86 11.11
CA GLU A 638 39.18 3.62 11.37
C GLU A 638 38.46 4.94 11.64
N ARG A 639 37.19 5.03 11.23
CA ARG A 639 36.29 6.14 11.62
C ARG A 639 35.34 5.63 12.70
N LYS A 640 35.41 6.21 13.89
CA LYS A 640 34.57 5.85 15.04
C LYS A 640 33.52 6.94 15.29
N GLY A 641 32.39 6.57 15.89
CA GLY A 641 31.33 7.53 16.22
C GLY A 641 30.40 7.07 17.34
N PHE A 642 29.82 8.04 18.05
CA PHE A 642 28.90 7.81 19.16
C PHE A 642 27.74 8.81 19.16
N GLN A 643 26.79 8.64 20.09
CA GLN A 643 25.62 9.52 20.23
C GLN A 643 25.64 10.25 21.58
N VAL A 644 25.31 11.54 21.54
CA VAL A 644 25.16 12.39 22.72
C VAL A 644 23.69 12.75 22.90
N PHE A 645 23.22 12.60 24.13
CA PHE A 645 21.87 12.97 24.55
C PHE A 645 21.97 14.19 25.47
N SER A 646 21.16 15.22 25.18
CA SER A 646 21.15 16.46 25.96
C SER A 646 19.73 16.85 26.31
N ILE A 647 19.53 17.26 27.57
CA ILE A 647 18.25 17.78 28.06
C ILE A 647 18.48 19.22 28.52
N GLY A 648 17.72 20.13 27.94
CA GLY A 648 17.71 21.53 28.26
C GLY A 648 16.35 22.03 28.71
N GLN A 649 16.34 23.30 29.05
CA GLN A 649 15.12 24.05 29.34
C GLN A 649 14.91 25.09 28.26
N GLU A 650 13.65 25.40 28.02
CA GLU A 650 13.23 26.41 27.04
C GLU A 650 12.16 27.30 27.68
N ALA A 651 12.37 28.61 27.61
CA ALA A 651 11.38 29.62 27.96
C ALA A 651 11.10 30.45 26.71
N GLU A 652 9.84 30.51 26.26
CA GLU A 652 9.48 31.24 25.05
C GLU A 652 8.22 32.10 25.21
N LEU A 653 8.22 33.23 24.51
CA LEU A 653 7.04 34.02 24.19
C LEU A 653 6.60 33.64 22.78
N ASN A 654 5.38 33.14 22.66
CA ASN A 654 4.78 32.78 21.37
C ASN A 654 3.56 33.67 21.09
N PHE A 655 3.64 34.44 20.01
CA PHE A 655 2.59 35.27 19.45
C PHE A 655 1.83 34.46 18.40
N GLU A 656 0.68 33.96 18.80
CA GLU A 656 -0.24 33.17 18.02
C GLU A 656 -1.18 34.10 17.23
N ILE A 657 -0.84 34.45 15.99
CA ILE A 657 -1.62 35.37 15.12
C ILE A 657 -2.64 34.58 14.31
N ARG A 658 -3.92 34.96 14.40
CA ARG A 658 -5.05 34.22 13.84
C ARG A 658 -5.92 35.13 12.95
N PRO A 659 -5.45 35.50 11.75
CA PRO A 659 -6.23 36.26 10.78
C PRO A 659 -7.27 35.32 10.18
N GLN A 660 -8.40 35.19 10.85
CA GLN A 660 -9.60 34.45 10.47
C GLN A 660 -9.62 33.73 9.09
N SER A 661 -9.72 32.40 9.16
CA SER A 661 -9.97 31.39 8.11
C SER A 661 -8.81 31.03 7.17
N SER A 662 -8.48 29.74 7.14
CA SER A 662 -7.52 29.06 6.26
C SER A 662 -6.01 29.38 6.40
N VAL A 663 -5.63 30.54 6.95
CA VAL A 663 -4.23 30.94 7.15
C VAL A 663 -3.98 31.36 8.60
N GLY A 664 -2.79 31.07 9.12
CA GLY A 664 -2.33 31.65 10.38
C GLY A 664 -0.82 31.70 10.48
N ALA A 665 -0.35 32.39 11.52
CA ALA A 665 1.06 32.55 11.78
C ALA A 665 1.36 32.54 13.27
N ASP A 666 2.51 31.99 13.64
CA ASP A 666 3.04 31.98 15.00
C ASP A 666 4.42 32.60 14.98
N VAL A 667 4.66 33.63 15.79
CA VAL A 667 6.01 34.18 16.01
C VAL A 667 6.47 33.78 17.40
N THR A 668 7.60 33.12 17.50
CA THR A 668 8.21 32.65 18.73
C THR A 668 9.52 33.38 18.96
N VAL A 669 9.68 33.94 20.15
CA VAL A 669 10.96 34.43 20.66
C VAL A 669 11.24 33.69 21.96
N GLY A 670 12.35 32.97 22.05
CA GLY A 670 12.64 32.13 23.20
C GLY A 670 14.11 32.09 23.56
N LEU A 671 14.38 31.68 24.79
CA LEU A 671 15.70 31.35 25.28
C LEU A 671 15.74 29.86 25.57
N ASN A 672 16.74 29.18 25.04
CA ASN A 672 16.97 27.77 25.31
C ASN A 672 18.41 27.55 25.77
N TRP A 673 18.57 26.80 26.87
CA TRP A 673 19.87 26.45 27.41
C TRP A 673 19.89 24.96 27.71
N PHE A 674 20.95 24.31 27.28
CA PHE A 674 21.12 22.88 27.45
C PHE A 674 22.09 22.63 28.59
N ARG A 675 21.77 21.66 29.44
CA ARG A 675 22.77 21.03 30.29
C ARG A 675 23.10 19.72 29.62
N ALA A 676 24.36 19.52 29.27
CA ALA A 676 24.75 18.21 28.81
C ALA A 676 24.94 17.34 30.05
N THR A 677 23.98 16.45 30.28
CA THR A 677 24.20 15.23 31.05
C THR A 677 24.10 14.12 30.02
N GLY A 678 25.24 13.75 29.44
CA GLY A 678 25.30 12.59 28.58
C GLY A 678 25.16 11.35 29.45
N THR A 679 24.21 10.48 29.16
CA THR A 679 24.31 9.07 29.53
C THR A 679 24.29 8.28 28.25
N ASN A 680 25.40 7.64 27.93
CA ASN A 680 25.45 6.63 26.89
C ASN A 680 25.02 5.28 27.52
N LYS A 681 24.82 4.25 26.70
CA LYS A 681 24.88 2.86 27.18
C LYS A 681 26.26 2.49 27.76
N ASN A 682 27.26 3.37 27.60
CA ASN A 682 28.69 3.19 27.91
C ASN A 682 29.26 4.30 28.84
N ASP A 683 28.47 4.93 29.71
CA ASP A 683 28.96 5.84 30.79
C ASP A 683 30.03 6.90 30.41
N VAL A 684 29.89 7.52 29.23
CA VAL A 684 30.76 8.64 28.85
C VAL A 684 30.28 9.93 29.54
N ASP A 685 31.05 10.41 30.51
CA ASP A 685 30.92 11.76 31.07
C ASP A 685 31.41 12.81 30.07
N PHE A 686 30.61 13.85 29.81
CA PHE A 686 30.92 14.94 28.87
C PHE A 686 30.79 16.30 29.56
N SER A 687 31.68 17.24 29.22
CA SER A 687 31.66 18.61 29.78
C SER A 687 31.35 19.68 28.72
N THR A 688 30.36 20.54 29.00
CA THR A 688 30.07 21.72 28.15
C THR A 688 31.02 22.87 28.48
N THR A 689 31.72 23.42 27.50
CA THR A 689 32.59 24.60 27.69
C THR A 689 31.83 25.92 27.65
N ASN A 690 30.64 25.95 27.05
CA ASN A 690 29.82 27.16 26.96
C ASN A 690 28.34 26.88 27.26
N ASN A 691 27.92 27.26 28.47
CA ASN A 691 26.54 27.18 28.95
C ASN A 691 25.67 28.41 28.59
N SER A 692 26.16 29.28 27.71
CA SER A 692 25.41 30.48 27.30
C SER A 692 24.08 30.09 26.66
N PRO A 693 22.98 30.79 27.01
CA PRO A 693 21.69 30.56 26.39
C PRO A 693 21.73 30.86 24.89
N ASN A 694 20.90 30.14 24.14
CA ASN A 694 20.62 30.43 22.75
C ASN A 694 19.32 31.23 22.67
N LEU A 695 19.33 32.33 21.90
CA LEU A 695 18.14 33.07 21.51
C LEU A 695 17.53 32.41 20.27
N LYS A 696 16.29 31.94 20.39
CA LYS A 696 15.45 31.42 19.32
C LYS A 696 14.54 32.53 18.83
N VAL A 697 14.54 32.79 17.52
CA VAL A 697 13.54 33.65 16.87
C VAL A 697 12.99 32.88 15.68
N MET A 698 11.72 32.53 15.71
CA MET A 698 11.11 31.67 14.70
C MET A 698 9.69 32.12 14.36
N THR A 699 9.40 32.19 13.08
CA THR A 699 8.06 32.42 12.54
C THR A 699 7.61 31.16 11.83
N ASN A 700 6.44 30.64 12.18
CA ASN A 700 5.78 29.56 11.48
C ASN A 700 4.52 30.12 10.80
N ILE A 701 4.36 29.91 9.51
CA ILE A 701 3.18 30.31 8.72
C ILE A 701 2.56 29.03 8.21
N TYR A 702 1.24 28.91 8.27
CA TYR A 702 0.56 27.73 7.76
C TYR A 702 -0.74 28.10 7.06
N ALA A 703 -1.06 27.35 6.02
CA ALA A 703 -2.19 27.59 5.15
C ALA A 703 -2.78 26.25 4.68
N LEU A 704 -4.11 26.12 4.71
CA LEU A 704 -4.79 24.95 4.12
C LEU A 704 -4.60 24.92 2.60
N THR A 705 -4.38 23.73 2.04
CA THR A 705 -4.27 23.54 0.57
C THR A 705 -5.64 23.57 -0.11
N ASN A 706 -6.64 22.96 0.53
CA ASN A 706 -8.05 23.09 0.20
C ASN A 706 -8.81 23.35 1.50
N SER A 707 -9.34 24.56 1.66
CA SER A 707 -10.01 25.00 2.89
C SER A 707 -11.37 24.34 3.14
N GLU A 708 -11.94 23.66 2.14
CA GLU A 708 -13.26 23.04 2.22
C GLU A 708 -13.12 21.55 2.58
N ASP A 709 -12.32 20.80 1.81
CA ASP A 709 -12.32 19.34 1.89
C ASP A 709 -11.18 18.79 2.74
N SER A 710 -10.02 19.44 2.78
CA SER A 710 -8.82 18.90 3.46
C SER A 710 -8.47 19.62 4.76
N ASN A 711 -7.97 18.86 5.75
CA ASN A 711 -7.29 19.45 6.90
C ASN A 711 -5.79 19.66 6.62
N SER A 712 -5.26 19.16 5.52
CA SER A 712 -3.85 19.26 5.17
C SER A 712 -3.50 20.60 4.53
N GLY A 713 -2.23 20.96 4.59
CA GLY A 713 -1.79 22.26 4.11
C GLY A 713 -0.29 22.44 4.02
N VAL A 714 0.09 23.67 3.68
CA VAL A 714 1.48 24.11 3.65
C VAL A 714 1.86 24.62 5.04
N TYR A 715 3.08 24.29 5.48
CA TYR A 715 3.70 24.78 6.70
C TYR A 715 5.08 25.35 6.37
N PHE A 716 5.24 26.65 6.55
CA PHE A 716 6.46 27.38 6.30
C PHE A 716 7.08 27.83 7.62
N ARG A 717 8.40 27.71 7.75
CA ARG A 717 9.16 28.14 8.92
C ARG A 717 10.32 29.01 8.48
N LEU A 718 10.47 30.15 9.15
CA LEU A 718 11.53 31.13 8.93
C LEU A 718 12.07 31.57 10.28
N GLY A 719 13.38 31.55 10.47
CA GLY A 719 14.00 32.06 11.69
C GLY A 719 15.36 31.46 11.94
N GLY A 720 15.69 31.22 13.20
CA GLY A 720 16.92 30.55 13.58
C GLY A 720 17.23 30.65 15.06
N HIS A 721 18.42 30.16 15.40
CA HIS A 721 19.01 30.25 16.72
C HIS A 721 20.25 31.13 16.69
N TYR A 722 20.46 31.90 17.74
CA TYR A 722 21.61 32.77 17.94
C TYR A 722 22.25 32.45 19.30
N ASN A 723 23.54 32.09 19.33
CA ASN A 723 24.21 31.84 20.60
C ASN A 723 24.66 33.15 21.25
N LEU A 724 24.22 33.44 22.47
CA LEU A 724 24.56 34.70 23.15
C LEU A 724 26.03 34.78 23.60
N GLY A 725 26.75 33.66 23.69
CA GLY A 725 28.15 33.62 24.12
C GLY A 725 29.15 33.64 22.96
N THR A 726 28.90 32.86 21.89
CA THR A 726 29.80 32.76 20.73
C THR A 726 29.39 33.66 19.57
N TYR A 727 28.22 34.29 19.63
CA TYR A 727 27.65 35.12 18.57
C TYR A 727 27.40 34.38 17.24
N LYS A 728 27.43 33.03 17.25
CA LYS A 728 27.11 32.19 16.08
C LYS A 728 25.61 32.20 15.79
N VAL A 729 25.24 32.05 14.50
CA VAL A 729 23.86 32.05 14.01
C VAL A 729 23.56 30.76 13.25
N PHE A 730 22.41 30.16 13.51
CA PHE A 730 21.91 28.96 12.84
C PHE A 730 20.54 29.28 12.23
N PRO A 731 20.52 29.79 10.97
CA PRO A 731 19.28 30.12 10.29
C PRO A 731 18.50 28.86 9.89
N GLN A 732 17.18 28.98 9.83
CA GLN A 732 16.25 27.93 9.43
C GLN A 732 15.20 28.51 8.49
N ILE A 733 15.19 28.01 7.25
CA ILE A 733 14.13 28.27 6.27
C ILE A 733 13.64 26.92 5.76
N MET A 734 12.39 26.56 6.10
CA MET A 734 11.84 25.25 5.77
C MET A 734 10.42 25.38 5.23
N VAL A 735 10.12 24.66 4.16
CA VAL A 735 8.77 24.54 3.60
C VAL A 735 8.37 23.09 3.73
N GLY A 736 7.18 22.82 4.26
CA GLY A 736 6.70 21.47 4.48
C GLY A 736 5.23 21.27 4.20
N TYR A 737 4.86 20.02 4.02
CA TYR A 737 3.47 19.57 3.96
C TYR A 737 3.02 19.13 5.35
N ALA A 738 1.95 19.74 5.85
CA ALA A 738 1.30 19.36 7.09
C ALA A 738 0.07 18.48 6.80
N THR A 739 0.02 17.32 7.42
CA THR A 739 -1.05 16.32 7.28
C THR A 739 -2.38 16.78 7.90
N ASN A 740 -2.32 17.56 8.97
CA ASN A 740 -3.50 18.08 9.67
C ASN A 740 -3.23 19.42 10.34
N LEU A 741 -3.85 20.51 9.87
CA LEU A 741 -3.72 21.86 10.43
C LEU A 741 -4.90 22.26 11.32
N SER A 742 -5.77 21.32 11.73
CA SER A 742 -6.95 21.61 12.57
C SER A 742 -6.63 22.23 13.92
N SER A 743 -5.40 22.09 14.42
CA SER A 743 -4.92 22.77 15.64
C SER A 743 -4.52 24.22 15.46
N PHE A 744 -4.35 24.65 14.21
CA PHE A 744 -3.72 25.90 13.84
C PHE A 744 -4.68 26.84 13.10
N VAL A 745 -5.56 26.31 12.25
CA VAL A 745 -6.50 27.09 11.43
C VAL A 745 -7.90 26.48 11.40
N ASN A 746 -8.88 27.32 11.05
CA ASN A 746 -10.26 26.90 10.78
C ASN A 746 -10.47 26.72 9.28
N LYS A 747 -11.24 25.69 8.91
CA LYS A 747 -11.79 25.52 7.57
C LYS A 747 -12.75 26.67 7.22
N LEU A 748 -12.84 26.98 5.93
CA LEU A 748 -13.92 27.81 5.40
C LEU A 748 -15.16 26.91 5.26
N LYS A 749 -16.32 27.43 5.65
CA LYS A 749 -17.58 26.69 5.49
C LYS A 749 -18.01 26.85 4.03
N LYS A 750 -18.44 25.77 3.37
CA LYS A 750 -19.20 25.90 2.12
C LYS A 750 -20.46 26.72 2.44
N GLU A 751 -20.70 27.76 1.64
CA GLU A 751 -22.04 28.33 1.57
C GLU A 751 -22.92 27.28 0.90
N ASP A 752 -23.78 26.63 1.69
CA ASP A 752 -24.86 25.78 1.19
C ASP A 752 -26.03 26.63 0.71
#